data_AF-A0A354WFF2-F1
#
_entry.id   AF-A0A354WFF2-F1
#
_cell.length_a   1.000
_cell.length_b   1.000
_cell.length_c   1.000
_cell.angle_alpha   90.00
_cell.angle_beta   90.00
_cell.angle_gamma   90.00
#
_symmetry.space_group_name_H-M   'P 1'
#
loop_
_entity.id
_entity.type
_entity.pdbx_description
1 polymer ?
#
loop_
_entity_poly.entity_id
_entity_poly.type
_entity_poly.pdbx_seq_one_letter_code
_entity_poly.pdbx_strand_id
1 'polypeptide(L)'
;MDYLTEWTESGVDEELTQLNVIPLEGYRPLDYLLYSDTIPRLNTGRISQPILNRYQHLYEGGWWCSGMDILTGNPDLWGCFKPIKPRLTSDQRKLIKYEHPPNTPMGIFALRISLTIWERIAHKYGVKINPSDLQLHQPDLGFWGWVIDHHELPLCITEGAKKAGALLTAGYIAIALPGIHSGYRVPRDQYGNRIAKPALIQQLQQFTTQNRKIYMVFDQDTKPKTIKAVNSAIQQTGYLFTKAECSVYIVTWNPKLGKGVDDLITEQGQTIFDQAYQNATPLETWQAFFFNRLTYPADIDLNSRYLSSIKIPESAKLIAIKSPKGTGKTKVLETIVKDAIKNGKWVLVIGHRVRLIEALCQRFGLQYMKSAVAAPNSALGYGLCIDSLHPNSGVKFEAKDWSNGLVILDEVEQVLWHGLNSETCQNHRVSILKSFKTLMQNVLGGNGQVVISDADLSDIAIDYLTSLSGVHLQPFIIQNEWKPSTDEAGKIYNYLGNTPDQLVKDLEQHIAEGGKPFVCLSAQKLTSQWGTRTLETYLKTQFPERSILRIDSESLADPSHPAYGAISNFNNLLELYDIVLASPSIETGVSIEIKNHFTSVWGIFQGIQAENSVRQALGRIREHIPRFIWMANRGFNQVGNGSTSMSSLLSSGKQLTRLNIRLLQQSDFEELDDLEMGFQAESLICWAKMAVRFNAGMARYRETILTALIAEGHDIIEIPQAKKIPKNSIKSTQKFKPECSERPSLNELILAVKDQNYQAESLAVIKAPDLSDSQYYYLQKQLIKTPEQRRAIRKYDLKLRYGVAVTSDIINQDDQGWYEQLRIHYFLTVGRPYLIGRDALMARRLMEQGQGNIFAPDFNRSQLGAIIGIMELLGITALLKNPKRDLKNTDVDLQTIAEIALKDRNAIKTIIGIGLAKSSSPITILRRFLDKIGYGLTCVRYQTEGKKRVRVYRLVNPQDNREQILQHWLKLEGQYPGKLDIIVAENPPTPDPFRFTPNYIQLSLFKSY
;
A
#
# COMPACT_ATOMS: atom_id res chain seq x y z
N MET A 1 -0.02 -38.91 -33.28
CA MET A 1 -0.56 -38.11 -32.18
C MET A 1 -1.74 -37.36 -32.74
N ASP A 2 -2.94 -37.55 -32.19
CA ASP A 2 -4.10 -36.78 -32.63
C ASP A 2 -4.01 -35.37 -32.04
N TYR A 3 -3.60 -34.40 -32.86
CA TYR A 3 -3.43 -33.01 -32.43
C TYR A 3 -4.77 -32.38 -32.03
N LEU A 4 -5.90 -32.86 -32.58
CA LEU A 4 -7.23 -32.37 -32.22
C LEU A 4 -7.51 -32.70 -30.75
N THR A 5 -7.38 -33.98 -30.37
CA THR A 5 -7.51 -34.39 -28.96
C THR A 5 -6.61 -33.55 -28.04
N GLU A 6 -5.34 -33.34 -28.40
CA GLU A 6 -4.39 -32.59 -27.55
C GLU A 6 -4.76 -31.10 -27.35
N TRP A 7 -5.40 -30.47 -28.34
CA TRP A 7 -5.86 -29.08 -28.25
C TRP A 7 -7.23 -28.98 -27.57
N THR A 8 -8.12 -29.94 -27.82
CA THR A 8 -9.41 -30.07 -27.11
C THR A 8 -9.20 -30.31 -25.62
N GLU A 9 -8.22 -31.13 -25.22
CA GLU A 9 -7.81 -31.33 -23.81
C GLU A 9 -7.29 -30.03 -23.16
N SER A 10 -6.78 -29.08 -23.94
CA SER A 10 -6.41 -27.73 -23.49
C SER A 10 -7.58 -26.75 -23.55
N GLY A 11 -8.80 -27.21 -23.81
CA GLY A 11 -10.00 -26.38 -23.83
C GLY A 11 -10.11 -25.47 -25.05
N VAL A 12 -9.44 -25.82 -26.15
CA VAL A 12 -9.50 -25.06 -27.41
C VAL A 12 -10.63 -25.59 -28.28
N ASP A 13 -11.39 -24.68 -28.87
CA ASP A 13 -12.42 -24.98 -29.86
C ASP A 13 -11.84 -25.75 -31.07
N GLU A 14 -12.60 -26.71 -31.58
CA GLU A 14 -12.15 -27.59 -32.66
C GLU A 14 -11.94 -26.81 -33.97
N GLU A 15 -12.85 -25.90 -34.31
CA GLU A 15 -12.74 -25.05 -35.50
C GLU A 15 -11.51 -24.15 -35.41
N LEU A 16 -11.28 -23.55 -34.23
CA LEU A 16 -10.09 -22.76 -33.98
C LEU A 16 -8.80 -23.58 -34.13
N THR A 17 -8.82 -24.83 -33.68
CA THR A 17 -7.69 -25.75 -33.83
C THR A 17 -7.44 -26.06 -35.31
N GLN A 18 -8.48 -26.41 -36.08
CA GLN A 18 -8.36 -26.72 -37.51
C GLN A 18 -7.88 -25.52 -38.35
N LEU A 19 -8.23 -24.29 -37.97
CA LEU A 19 -7.76 -23.07 -38.65
C LEU A 19 -6.25 -22.78 -38.46
N ASN A 20 -5.67 -23.25 -37.35
CA ASN A 20 -4.33 -22.84 -36.94
C ASN A 20 -3.29 -23.97 -36.89
N VAL A 21 -3.74 -25.22 -36.87
CA VAL A 21 -2.89 -26.39 -36.66
C VAL A 21 -2.95 -27.32 -37.87
N ILE A 22 -1.78 -27.66 -38.41
CA ILE A 22 -1.65 -28.53 -39.57
C ILE A 22 -0.78 -29.73 -39.19
N PRO A 23 -1.27 -30.98 -39.36
CA PRO A 23 -0.43 -32.16 -39.20
C PRO A 23 0.61 -32.22 -40.33
N LEU A 24 1.87 -32.43 -39.98
CA LEU A 24 2.96 -32.61 -40.95
C LEU A 24 3.73 -33.89 -40.65
N GLU A 25 4.18 -34.57 -41.70
CA GLU A 25 4.94 -35.81 -41.64
C GLU A 25 5.93 -35.90 -42.81
N GLY A 26 6.86 -36.85 -42.74
CA GLY A 26 7.91 -37.01 -43.74
C GLY A 26 8.78 -35.76 -43.84
N TYR A 27 9.07 -35.28 -45.05
CA TYR A 27 9.95 -34.12 -45.25
C TYR A 27 9.28 -32.76 -45.02
N ARG A 28 7.93 -32.70 -44.99
CA ARG A 28 7.17 -31.45 -44.94
C ARG A 28 7.53 -30.53 -43.75
N PRO A 29 7.79 -31.02 -42.52
CA PRO A 29 8.19 -30.16 -41.42
C PRO A 29 9.44 -29.31 -41.72
N LEU A 30 10.34 -29.80 -42.58
CA LEU A 30 11.55 -29.06 -42.97
C LEU A 30 11.22 -27.84 -43.84
N ASP A 31 10.18 -27.90 -44.67
CA ASP A 31 9.77 -26.77 -45.52
C ASP A 31 9.25 -25.60 -44.68
N TYR A 32 8.61 -25.91 -43.55
CA TYR A 32 8.08 -24.92 -42.60
C TYR A 32 9.14 -24.39 -41.64
N LEU A 33 10.15 -25.20 -41.29
CA LEU A 33 11.19 -24.79 -40.35
C LEU A 33 12.41 -24.18 -41.03
N LEU A 34 12.89 -24.75 -42.13
CA LEU A 34 14.23 -24.46 -42.66
C LEU A 34 14.20 -23.53 -43.90
N TYR A 35 13.37 -22.49 -43.83
CA TYR A 35 13.22 -21.52 -44.91
C TYR A 35 14.20 -20.34 -44.86
N SER A 36 14.86 -20.09 -43.72
CA SER A 36 15.79 -18.94 -43.60
C SER A 36 16.99 -19.05 -44.56
N ASP A 37 17.28 -17.98 -45.29
CA ASP A 37 18.41 -17.90 -46.23
C ASP A 37 19.78 -17.97 -45.53
N THR A 38 19.80 -17.69 -44.22
CA THR A 38 21.02 -17.74 -43.40
C THR A 38 21.39 -19.16 -42.94
N ILE A 39 20.56 -20.17 -43.24
CA ILE A 39 20.85 -21.56 -42.92
C ILE A 39 21.94 -22.06 -43.89
N PRO A 40 23.00 -22.76 -43.40
CA PRO A 40 24.06 -23.26 -44.27
C PRO A 40 23.56 -24.22 -45.35
N ARG A 41 23.80 -23.87 -46.62
CA ARG A 41 23.46 -24.63 -47.82
C ARG A 41 24.71 -25.01 -48.61
N LEU A 42 24.63 -26.11 -49.35
CA LEU A 42 25.63 -26.49 -50.36
C LEU A 42 25.51 -25.59 -51.59
N ASN A 43 26.52 -25.60 -52.47
CA ASN A 43 26.49 -24.86 -53.75
C ASN A 43 25.28 -25.26 -54.64
N THR A 44 24.69 -26.44 -54.40
CA THR A 44 23.47 -26.92 -55.07
C THR A 44 22.17 -26.35 -54.49
N GLY A 45 22.24 -25.46 -53.49
CA GLY A 45 21.09 -24.89 -52.78
C GLY A 45 20.49 -25.79 -51.68
N ARG A 46 20.90 -27.06 -51.63
CA ARG A 46 20.44 -28.03 -50.61
C ARG A 46 20.96 -27.66 -49.21
N ILE A 47 20.11 -27.79 -48.19
CA ILE A 47 20.51 -27.62 -46.78
C ILE A 47 21.62 -28.60 -46.42
N SER A 48 22.62 -28.12 -45.67
CA SER A 48 23.76 -28.93 -45.26
C SER A 48 23.36 -30.19 -44.46
N GLN A 49 24.10 -31.29 -44.68
CA GLN A 49 23.83 -32.57 -44.02
C GLN A 49 23.80 -32.49 -42.48
N PRO A 50 24.67 -31.72 -41.79
CA PRO A 50 24.61 -31.59 -40.33
C PRO A 50 23.28 -31.00 -39.83
N ILE A 51 22.69 -30.04 -40.55
CA ILE A 51 21.40 -29.46 -40.19
C ILE A 51 20.27 -30.47 -40.42
N LEU A 52 20.29 -31.18 -41.55
CA LEU A 52 19.30 -32.24 -41.83
C LEU A 52 19.34 -33.35 -40.77
N ASN A 53 20.54 -33.80 -40.37
CA ASN A 53 20.70 -34.81 -39.32
C ASN A 53 20.14 -34.32 -37.97
N ARG A 54 20.34 -33.04 -37.62
CA ARG A 54 19.80 -32.45 -36.39
C ARG A 54 18.27 -32.52 -36.33
N TYR A 55 17.60 -32.33 -37.46
CA TYR A 55 16.14 -32.29 -37.57
C TYR A 55 15.54 -33.60 -38.13
N GLN A 56 16.30 -34.69 -38.22
CA GLN A 56 15.82 -35.97 -38.75
C GLN A 56 14.64 -36.55 -37.94
N HIS A 57 14.60 -36.29 -36.64
CA HIS A 57 13.52 -36.71 -35.75
C HIS A 57 12.12 -36.17 -36.15
N LEU A 58 12.07 -35.11 -36.95
CA LEU A 58 10.82 -34.50 -37.40
C LEU A 58 10.07 -35.36 -38.43
N TYR A 59 10.75 -36.28 -39.10
CA TYR A 59 10.15 -37.13 -40.13
C TYR A 59 9.07 -38.07 -39.60
N GLU A 60 9.13 -38.38 -38.30
CA GLU A 60 8.11 -39.18 -37.62
C GLU A 60 6.77 -38.44 -37.48
N GLY A 61 6.75 -37.15 -37.81
CA GLY A 61 5.56 -36.32 -37.83
C GLY A 61 5.29 -35.56 -36.54
N GLY A 62 4.19 -34.83 -36.54
CA GLY A 62 3.82 -33.88 -35.51
C GLY A 62 2.82 -32.87 -36.05
N TRP A 63 2.73 -31.72 -35.39
CA TRP A 63 1.84 -30.65 -35.84
C TRP A 63 2.54 -29.29 -35.89
N TRP A 64 2.18 -28.49 -36.89
CA TRP A 64 2.61 -27.11 -37.07
C TRP A 64 1.52 -26.14 -36.64
N CYS A 65 1.85 -25.15 -35.84
CA CYS A 65 0.96 -24.06 -35.47
C CYS A 65 1.53 -22.73 -35.98
N SER A 66 0.71 -21.96 -36.69
CA SER A 66 0.99 -20.59 -37.13
C SER A 66 -0.30 -19.78 -37.20
N GLY A 67 -0.18 -18.45 -37.09
CA GLY A 67 -1.29 -17.50 -37.11
C GLY A 67 -1.23 -16.52 -38.30
N MET A 68 -1.61 -15.28 -38.01
CA MET A 68 -1.56 -14.13 -38.92
C MET A 68 -0.35 -13.24 -38.58
N ASP A 69 0.33 -12.76 -39.62
CA ASP A 69 1.29 -11.69 -39.45
C ASP A 69 0.54 -10.35 -39.38
N ILE A 70 0.48 -9.81 -38.17
CA ILE A 70 -0.23 -8.56 -37.87
C ILE A 70 0.30 -7.36 -38.67
N LEU A 71 1.55 -7.39 -39.14
CA LEU A 71 2.10 -6.28 -39.92
C LEU A 71 1.61 -6.27 -41.36
N THR A 72 1.28 -7.42 -41.92
CA THR A 72 0.93 -7.58 -43.34
C THR A 72 -0.52 -8.01 -43.57
N GLY A 73 -1.19 -8.56 -42.57
CA GLY A 73 -2.54 -9.14 -42.69
C GLY A 73 -2.58 -10.49 -43.41
N ASN A 74 -1.42 -11.10 -43.68
CA ASN A 74 -1.31 -12.40 -44.36
C ASN A 74 -1.03 -13.54 -43.36
N PRO A 75 -1.20 -14.82 -43.74
CA PRO A 75 -0.68 -15.94 -42.96
C PRO A 75 0.79 -15.73 -42.58
N ASP A 76 1.11 -15.90 -41.29
CA ASP A 76 2.49 -15.78 -40.84
C ASP A 76 3.29 -17.00 -41.32
N LEU A 77 4.45 -16.75 -41.94
CA LEU A 77 5.40 -17.80 -42.29
C LEU A 77 6.05 -18.39 -41.04
N TRP A 78 6.16 -17.59 -39.97
CA TRP A 78 6.72 -18.02 -38.70
C TRP A 78 5.69 -18.80 -37.87
N GLY A 79 6.17 -19.78 -37.11
CA GLY A 79 5.33 -20.62 -36.25
C GLY A 79 6.13 -21.56 -35.36
N CYS A 80 5.49 -22.64 -34.90
CA CYS A 80 6.18 -23.73 -34.20
C CYS A 80 5.73 -25.10 -34.66
N PHE A 81 6.68 -26.04 -34.66
CA PHE A 81 6.42 -27.44 -34.87
C PHE A 81 6.55 -28.21 -33.56
N LYS A 82 5.54 -28.99 -33.20
CA LYS A 82 5.62 -29.96 -32.09
C LYS A 82 5.80 -31.37 -32.67
N PRO A 83 7.02 -31.94 -32.61
CA PRO A 83 7.26 -33.30 -33.09
C PRO A 83 6.65 -34.35 -32.16
N ILE A 84 6.27 -35.51 -32.72
CA ILE A 84 5.82 -36.68 -31.95
C ILE A 84 6.94 -37.18 -31.02
N LYS A 85 8.19 -37.17 -31.49
CA LYS A 85 9.38 -37.49 -30.69
C LYS A 85 10.31 -36.29 -30.56
N PRO A 86 10.15 -35.46 -29.51
CA PRO A 86 11.04 -34.35 -29.22
C PRO A 86 12.50 -34.77 -29.05
N ARG A 87 13.44 -33.97 -29.56
CA ARG A 87 14.87 -34.19 -29.33
C ARG A 87 15.37 -33.50 -28.05
N LEU A 88 16.56 -33.91 -27.60
CA LEU A 88 17.30 -33.21 -26.56
C LEU A 88 18.14 -32.06 -27.14
N THR A 89 18.51 -31.12 -26.28
CA THR A 89 19.55 -30.12 -26.53
C THR A 89 20.89 -30.79 -26.82
N SER A 90 21.82 -30.05 -27.44
CA SER A 90 23.15 -30.59 -27.80
C SER A 90 23.97 -31.07 -26.59
N ASP A 91 23.72 -30.50 -25.40
CA ASP A 91 24.31 -30.91 -24.12
C ASP A 91 23.54 -32.05 -23.44
N GLN A 92 22.50 -32.60 -24.08
CA GLN A 92 21.61 -33.66 -23.60
C GLN A 92 20.87 -33.36 -22.29
N ARG A 93 20.78 -32.09 -21.86
CA ARG A 93 20.19 -31.73 -20.56
C ARG A 93 18.70 -31.39 -20.60
N LYS A 94 18.16 -30.98 -21.76
CA LYS A 94 16.77 -30.50 -21.86
C LYS A 94 16.08 -31.02 -23.10
N LEU A 95 14.82 -31.40 -22.93
CA LEU A 95 13.94 -31.79 -24.02
C LEU A 95 13.38 -30.56 -24.73
N ILE A 96 13.56 -30.47 -26.05
CA ILE A 96 13.02 -29.39 -26.89
C ILE A 96 11.65 -29.83 -27.39
N LYS A 97 10.61 -29.43 -26.67
CA LYS A 97 9.22 -29.81 -26.97
C LYS A 97 8.68 -29.15 -28.25
N TYR A 98 9.17 -27.97 -28.60
CA TYR A 98 8.73 -27.19 -29.76
C TYR A 98 9.96 -26.72 -30.54
N GLU A 99 9.94 -26.92 -31.85
CA GLU A 99 10.93 -26.40 -32.78
C GLU A 99 10.39 -25.14 -33.45
N HIS A 100 11.24 -24.14 -33.57
CA HIS A 100 10.94 -22.89 -34.27
C HIS A 100 11.91 -22.73 -35.45
N PRO A 101 11.53 -21.99 -36.51
CA PRO A 101 12.42 -21.76 -37.65
C PRO A 101 13.77 -21.16 -37.20
N PRO A 102 14.91 -21.84 -37.39
CA PRO A 102 16.20 -21.36 -36.91
C PRO A 102 16.64 -20.13 -37.69
N ASN A 103 17.40 -19.25 -37.01
CA ASN A 103 17.89 -17.98 -37.57
C ASN A 103 16.78 -17.09 -38.15
N THR A 104 15.59 -17.12 -37.53
CA THR A 104 14.51 -16.18 -37.81
C THR A 104 14.14 -15.43 -36.54
N PRO A 105 13.75 -14.14 -36.62
CA PRO A 105 13.20 -13.43 -35.48
C PRO A 105 11.93 -14.12 -34.99
N MET A 106 11.84 -14.41 -33.68
CA MET A 106 10.62 -14.97 -33.10
C MET A 106 9.43 -14.00 -33.21
N GLY A 107 8.33 -14.43 -33.81
CA GLY A 107 7.08 -13.67 -33.88
C GLY A 107 6.18 -13.88 -32.65
N ILE A 108 4.90 -13.58 -32.86
CA ILE A 108 3.79 -13.89 -31.96
C ILE A 108 2.85 -14.92 -32.59
N PHE A 109 2.04 -15.59 -31.77
CA PHE A 109 0.90 -16.36 -32.24
C PHE A 109 -0.36 -15.50 -32.15
N ALA A 110 -0.68 -14.82 -33.24
CA ALA A 110 -1.98 -14.19 -33.47
C ALA A 110 -2.86 -15.16 -34.27
N LEU A 111 -3.59 -16.03 -33.57
CA LEU A 111 -4.33 -17.14 -34.20
C LEU A 111 -5.44 -16.63 -35.12
N ARG A 112 -5.67 -17.33 -36.23
CA ARG A 112 -6.87 -17.18 -37.08
C ARG A 112 -8.10 -17.55 -36.27
N ILE A 113 -9.24 -16.94 -36.55
CA ILE A 113 -10.46 -17.10 -35.76
C ILE A 113 -11.66 -17.40 -36.65
N SER A 114 -12.64 -18.16 -36.14
CA SER A 114 -13.92 -18.31 -36.81
C SER A 114 -14.87 -17.17 -36.50
N LEU A 115 -15.88 -16.99 -37.35
CA LEU A 115 -16.89 -15.96 -37.16
C LEU A 115 -17.64 -16.15 -35.83
N THR A 116 -17.94 -17.40 -35.44
CA THR A 116 -18.63 -17.74 -34.19
C THR A 116 -17.86 -17.23 -32.95
N ILE A 117 -16.54 -17.44 -32.92
CA ILE A 117 -15.71 -16.98 -31.79
C ILE A 117 -15.57 -15.46 -31.82
N TRP A 118 -15.43 -14.85 -33.00
CA TRP A 118 -15.42 -13.39 -33.12
C TRP A 118 -16.74 -12.78 -32.63
N GLU A 119 -17.89 -13.30 -33.03
CA GLU A 119 -19.21 -12.86 -32.56
C GLU A 119 -19.34 -13.00 -31.03
N ARG A 120 -18.82 -14.08 -30.44
CA ARG A 120 -18.77 -14.26 -28.99
C ARG A 120 -17.93 -13.18 -28.30
N ILE A 121 -16.76 -12.85 -28.85
CA ILE A 121 -15.87 -11.78 -28.36
C ILE A 121 -16.58 -10.42 -28.47
N ALA A 122 -17.14 -10.11 -29.64
CA ALA A 122 -17.88 -8.89 -29.92
C ALA A 122 -19.05 -8.70 -28.93
N HIS A 123 -19.82 -9.76 -28.69
CA HIS A 123 -20.90 -9.77 -27.70
C HIS A 123 -20.38 -9.56 -26.27
N LYS A 124 -19.29 -10.22 -25.88
CA LYS A 124 -18.70 -10.09 -24.53
C LYS A 124 -18.27 -8.66 -24.22
N TYR A 125 -17.73 -7.94 -25.21
CA TYR A 125 -17.28 -6.56 -25.05
C TYR A 125 -18.29 -5.50 -25.49
N GLY A 126 -19.44 -5.90 -26.03
CA GLY A 126 -20.49 -4.99 -26.48
C GLY A 126 -20.09 -4.15 -27.71
N VAL A 127 -19.18 -4.65 -28.54
CA VAL A 127 -18.72 -4.00 -29.77
C VAL A 127 -19.40 -4.69 -30.96
N LYS A 128 -19.97 -3.94 -31.89
CA LYS A 128 -20.66 -4.51 -33.06
C LYS A 128 -19.64 -4.86 -34.14
N ILE A 129 -19.89 -5.96 -34.85
CA ILE A 129 -19.20 -6.30 -36.09
C ILE A 129 -20.02 -5.70 -37.24
N ASN A 130 -19.44 -4.76 -37.98
CA ASN A 130 -20.07 -4.20 -39.17
C ASN A 130 -19.73 -5.08 -40.38
N PRO A 131 -20.57 -5.11 -41.42
CA PRO A 131 -20.26 -5.84 -42.65
C PRO A 131 -18.94 -5.41 -43.31
N SER A 132 -18.51 -4.15 -43.13
CA SER A 132 -17.22 -3.63 -43.61
C SER A 132 -16.01 -4.19 -42.89
N ASP A 133 -16.20 -4.71 -41.66
CA ASP A 133 -15.11 -5.25 -40.85
C ASP A 133 -14.74 -6.67 -41.33
N LEU A 134 -15.69 -7.38 -41.96
CA LEU A 134 -15.52 -8.73 -42.47
C LEU A 134 -14.73 -8.74 -43.78
N GLN A 135 -13.47 -9.13 -43.68
CA GLN A 135 -12.60 -9.35 -44.83
C GLN A 135 -12.60 -10.84 -45.19
N LEU A 136 -13.64 -11.30 -45.89
CA LEU A 136 -13.84 -12.72 -46.24
C LEU A 136 -12.69 -13.35 -47.05
N HIS A 137 -11.83 -12.52 -47.65
CA HIS A 137 -10.63 -12.97 -48.37
C HIS A 137 -9.44 -13.25 -47.43
N GLN A 138 -9.48 -12.76 -46.19
CA GLN A 138 -8.45 -13.01 -45.19
C GLN A 138 -8.76 -14.29 -44.38
N PRO A 139 -7.73 -15.09 -44.05
CA PRO A 139 -7.89 -16.33 -43.28
C PRO A 139 -8.44 -16.16 -41.85
N ASP A 140 -8.35 -14.97 -41.25
CA ASP A 140 -8.92 -14.62 -39.94
C ASP A 140 -10.17 -13.73 -40.07
N LEU A 141 -10.71 -13.60 -41.28
CA LEU A 141 -11.85 -12.75 -41.62
C LEU A 141 -11.62 -11.25 -41.36
N GLY A 142 -10.38 -10.80 -41.12
CA GLY A 142 -10.05 -9.42 -40.74
C GLY A 142 -10.11 -9.13 -39.24
N PHE A 143 -10.25 -10.18 -38.40
CA PHE A 143 -10.36 -10.04 -36.94
C PHE A 143 -9.23 -9.23 -36.31
N TRP A 144 -7.96 -9.49 -36.66
CA TRP A 144 -6.87 -8.77 -36.01
C TRP A 144 -6.79 -7.29 -36.43
N GLY A 145 -7.18 -6.98 -37.68
CA GLY A 145 -7.38 -5.59 -38.12
C GLY A 145 -8.46 -4.90 -37.29
N TRP A 146 -9.60 -5.56 -37.10
CA TRP A 146 -10.68 -5.07 -36.24
C TRP A 146 -10.24 -4.86 -34.78
N VAL A 147 -9.43 -5.76 -34.22
CA VAL A 147 -8.85 -5.63 -32.86
C VAL A 147 -7.83 -4.47 -32.77
N ILE A 148 -7.10 -4.19 -33.84
CA ILE A 148 -6.21 -3.03 -33.92
C ILE A 148 -7.02 -1.74 -33.95
N ASP A 149 -8.09 -1.67 -34.75
CA ASP A 149 -8.89 -0.46 -34.91
C ASP A 149 -9.76 -0.12 -33.67
N HIS A 150 -10.17 -1.14 -32.90
CA HIS A 150 -10.97 -0.98 -31.68
C HIS A 150 -10.09 -0.94 -30.42
N HIS A 151 -9.50 0.23 -30.14
CA HIS A 151 -8.57 0.44 -29.02
C HIS A 151 -9.16 0.20 -27.62
N GLU A 152 -10.48 0.25 -27.48
CA GLU A 152 -11.19 -0.06 -26.24
C GLU A 152 -11.14 -1.55 -25.87
N LEU A 153 -10.84 -2.43 -26.85
CA LEU A 153 -10.80 -3.86 -26.65
C LEU A 153 -9.54 -4.27 -25.86
N PRO A 154 -9.70 -4.98 -24.74
CA PRO A 154 -8.56 -5.45 -23.96
C PRO A 154 -7.84 -6.57 -24.69
N LEU A 155 -6.55 -6.72 -24.40
CA LEU A 155 -5.70 -7.75 -24.99
C LEU A 155 -5.01 -8.57 -23.91
N CYS A 156 -5.19 -9.89 -23.94
CA CYS A 156 -4.45 -10.84 -23.12
C CYS A 156 -3.14 -11.24 -23.81
N ILE A 157 -2.03 -11.19 -23.07
CA ILE A 157 -0.73 -11.70 -23.49
C ILE A 157 -0.40 -12.92 -22.63
N THR A 158 -0.27 -14.08 -23.27
CA THR A 158 0.09 -15.35 -22.63
C THR A 158 1.28 -16.00 -23.33
N GLU A 159 1.74 -17.15 -22.87
CA GLU A 159 2.76 -17.96 -23.52
C GLU A 159 2.21 -19.31 -23.99
N GLY A 160 2.55 -19.66 -25.23
CA GLY A 160 2.12 -20.89 -25.89
C GLY A 160 0.77 -20.77 -26.59
N ALA A 161 0.70 -21.28 -27.82
CA ALA A 161 -0.46 -21.13 -28.69
C ALA A 161 -1.76 -21.76 -28.13
N LYS A 162 -1.67 -22.91 -27.45
CA LYS A 162 -2.84 -23.57 -26.84
C LYS A 162 -3.52 -22.69 -25.79
N LYS A 163 -2.75 -21.94 -25.01
CA LYS A 163 -3.26 -21.01 -23.99
C LYS A 163 -4.01 -19.83 -24.60
N ALA A 164 -3.46 -19.27 -25.68
CA ALA A 164 -4.15 -18.24 -26.44
C ALA A 164 -5.44 -18.81 -27.08
N GLY A 165 -5.39 -20.04 -27.61
CA GLY A 165 -6.56 -20.75 -28.13
C GLY A 165 -7.67 -20.94 -27.09
N ALA A 166 -7.31 -21.36 -25.87
CA ALA A 166 -8.26 -21.54 -24.76
C ALA A 166 -8.91 -20.22 -24.34
N LEU A 167 -8.12 -19.14 -24.28
CA LEU A 167 -8.62 -17.79 -24.00
C LEU A 167 -9.56 -17.28 -25.10
N LEU A 168 -9.19 -17.42 -26.38
CA LEU A 168 -10.03 -17.04 -27.52
C LEU A 168 -11.35 -17.81 -27.49
N THR A 169 -11.29 -19.13 -27.26
CA THR A 169 -12.46 -19.99 -27.08
C THR A 169 -13.37 -19.50 -25.95
N ALA A 170 -12.80 -19.05 -24.83
CA ALA A 170 -13.53 -18.44 -23.71
C ALA A 170 -14.03 -17.00 -23.96
N GLY A 171 -13.80 -16.44 -25.16
CA GLY A 171 -14.22 -15.10 -25.57
C GLY A 171 -13.25 -13.97 -25.16
N TYR A 172 -11.99 -14.27 -24.89
CA TYR A 172 -10.95 -13.29 -24.58
C TYR A 172 -9.98 -13.12 -25.75
N ILE A 173 -9.74 -11.88 -26.17
CA ILE A 173 -8.75 -11.57 -27.20
C ILE A 173 -7.36 -11.88 -26.64
N ALA A 174 -6.66 -12.84 -27.23
CA ALA A 174 -5.39 -13.32 -26.70
C ALA A 174 -4.32 -13.53 -27.77
N ILE A 175 -3.11 -13.06 -27.48
CA ILE A 175 -1.90 -13.31 -28.26
C ILE A 175 -0.95 -14.16 -27.42
N ALA A 176 -0.38 -15.19 -28.02
CA ALA A 176 0.64 -16.00 -27.38
C ALA A 176 2.06 -15.60 -27.80
N LEU A 177 2.97 -15.58 -26.82
CA LEU A 177 4.41 -15.49 -27.04
C LEU A 177 5.01 -16.91 -27.10
N PRO A 178 6.03 -17.17 -27.93
CA PRO A 178 6.75 -18.46 -27.91
C PRO A 178 7.52 -18.69 -26.60
N GLY A 179 7.82 -17.63 -25.88
CA GLY A 179 8.39 -17.67 -24.55
C GLY A 179 8.20 -16.35 -23.83
N ILE A 180 8.30 -16.36 -22.51
CA ILE A 180 8.01 -15.22 -21.64
C ILE A 180 8.85 -13.95 -21.97
N HIS A 181 10.06 -14.11 -22.50
CA HIS A 181 10.94 -12.99 -22.88
C HIS A 181 10.80 -12.57 -24.35
N SER A 182 9.94 -13.23 -25.13
CA SER A 182 9.87 -13.03 -26.59
C SER A 182 9.09 -11.79 -27.01
N GLY A 183 8.35 -11.16 -26.08
CA GLY A 183 7.58 -9.93 -26.34
C GLY A 183 8.42 -8.65 -26.51
N TYR A 184 9.72 -8.70 -26.22
CA TYR A 184 10.62 -7.56 -26.41
C TYR A 184 11.97 -8.00 -27.00
N ARG A 185 12.76 -7.02 -27.45
CA ARG A 185 14.13 -7.21 -27.91
C ARG A 185 15.06 -6.33 -27.10
N VAL A 186 16.25 -6.86 -26.84
CA VAL A 186 17.38 -6.12 -26.29
C VAL A 186 18.43 -6.04 -27.39
N PRO A 187 18.56 -4.89 -28.09
CA PRO A 187 19.54 -4.76 -29.15
C PRO A 187 20.95 -5.00 -28.63
N ARG A 188 21.70 -5.87 -29.32
CA ARG A 188 23.07 -6.27 -28.99
C ARG A 188 23.97 -6.15 -30.21
N ASP A 189 25.25 -5.87 -29.97
CA ASP A 189 26.28 -5.92 -31.01
C ASP A 189 26.70 -7.36 -31.34
N GLN A 190 27.64 -7.50 -32.27
CA GLN A 190 28.22 -8.79 -32.68
C GLN A 190 28.98 -9.52 -31.57
N TYR A 191 29.36 -8.83 -30.49
CA TYR A 191 30.03 -9.40 -29.31
C TYR A 191 29.03 -9.73 -28.19
N GLY A 192 27.73 -9.49 -28.40
CA GLY A 192 26.68 -9.71 -27.43
C GLY A 192 26.52 -8.59 -26.40
N ASN A 193 27.22 -7.46 -26.51
CA ASN A 193 27.04 -6.33 -25.61
C ASN A 193 25.77 -5.57 -25.95
N ARG A 194 25.09 -5.05 -24.93
CA ARG A 194 23.85 -4.28 -25.11
C ARG A 194 24.16 -2.90 -25.71
N ILE A 195 23.55 -2.58 -26.85
CA ILE A 195 23.75 -1.32 -27.57
C ILE A 195 22.55 -0.36 -27.50
N ALA A 196 21.37 -0.83 -27.06
CA ALA A 196 20.21 0.05 -26.87
C ALA A 196 19.30 -0.39 -25.73
N LYS A 197 18.28 0.43 -25.44
CA LYS A 197 17.22 0.10 -24.47
C LYS A 197 16.29 -0.98 -25.05
N PRO A 198 15.73 -1.87 -24.21
CA PRO A 198 14.72 -2.81 -24.66
C PRO A 198 13.53 -2.12 -25.30
N ALA A 199 12.95 -2.74 -26.32
CA ALA A 199 11.74 -2.28 -27.00
C ALA A 199 10.81 -3.46 -27.27
N LEU A 200 9.50 -3.22 -27.28
CA LEU A 200 8.52 -4.22 -27.72
C LEU A 200 8.84 -4.64 -29.17
N ILE A 201 8.54 -5.89 -29.52
CA ILE A 201 8.57 -6.31 -30.92
C ILE A 201 7.55 -5.54 -31.74
N GLN A 202 7.82 -5.33 -33.04
CA GLN A 202 6.97 -4.52 -33.92
C GLN A 202 5.51 -5.01 -33.96
N GLN A 203 5.29 -6.32 -33.97
CA GLN A 203 3.94 -6.90 -33.93
C GLN A 203 3.15 -6.48 -32.68
N LEU A 204 3.78 -6.43 -31.49
CA LEU A 204 3.11 -5.97 -30.27
C LEU A 204 2.91 -4.46 -30.23
N GLN A 205 3.76 -3.68 -30.90
CA GLN A 205 3.61 -2.22 -31.00
C GLN A 205 2.33 -1.82 -31.74
N GLN A 206 1.82 -2.66 -32.66
CA GLN A 206 0.53 -2.40 -33.33
C GLN A 206 -0.66 -2.35 -32.35
N PHE A 207 -0.52 -2.99 -31.18
CA PHE A 207 -1.54 -2.98 -30.14
C PHE A 207 -1.30 -1.92 -29.06
N THR A 208 -0.30 -1.04 -29.22
CA THR A 208 -0.03 0.00 -28.21
C THR A 208 -0.76 1.29 -28.53
N THR A 209 -1.87 1.52 -27.85
CA THR A 209 -2.64 2.77 -27.93
C THR A 209 -2.94 3.29 -26.53
N GLN A 210 -3.17 4.59 -26.44
CA GLN A 210 -3.36 5.26 -25.16
C GLN A 210 -4.55 4.65 -24.38
N ASN A 211 -4.30 4.26 -23.13
CA ASN A 211 -5.23 3.62 -22.20
C ASN A 211 -5.75 2.22 -22.61
N ARG A 212 -5.24 1.58 -23.68
CA ARG A 212 -5.63 0.19 -23.99
C ARG A 212 -5.27 -0.73 -22.83
N LYS A 213 -6.18 -1.62 -22.44
CA LYS A 213 -5.95 -2.56 -21.33
C LYS A 213 -5.20 -3.79 -21.82
N ILE A 214 -4.04 -4.05 -21.22
CA ILE A 214 -3.22 -5.23 -21.49
C ILE A 214 -3.23 -6.13 -20.26
N TYR A 215 -3.61 -7.39 -20.42
CA TYR A 215 -3.67 -8.38 -19.37
C TYR A 215 -2.54 -9.40 -19.57
N MET A 216 -1.60 -9.45 -18.63
CA MET A 216 -0.55 -10.47 -18.62
C MET A 216 -1.10 -11.73 -17.96
N VAL A 217 -1.16 -12.84 -18.71
CA VAL A 217 -1.76 -14.12 -18.31
C VAL A 217 -0.71 -15.23 -18.46
N PHE A 218 0.39 -15.11 -17.69
CA PHE A 218 1.47 -16.10 -17.71
C PHE A 218 1.23 -17.23 -16.70
N ASP A 219 1.91 -18.36 -16.91
CA ASP A 219 1.84 -19.56 -16.07
C ASP A 219 2.12 -19.25 -14.60
N GLN A 220 1.37 -19.91 -13.71
CA GLN A 220 1.59 -19.87 -12.27
C GLN A 220 2.56 -21.02 -11.88
N ASP A 221 3.86 -20.72 -11.85
CA ASP A 221 4.88 -21.70 -11.46
C ASP A 221 5.12 -21.72 -9.93
N THR A 222 5.56 -22.86 -9.40
CA THR A 222 5.91 -23.03 -7.96
C THR A 222 7.41 -23.00 -7.70
N LYS A 223 8.25 -23.15 -8.74
CA LYS A 223 9.71 -23.20 -8.58
C LYS A 223 10.27 -21.77 -8.47
N PRO A 224 11.03 -21.43 -7.41
CA PRO A 224 11.51 -20.06 -7.17
C PRO A 224 12.25 -19.43 -8.35
N LYS A 225 13.13 -20.21 -9.01
CA LYS A 225 13.89 -19.74 -10.18
C LYS A 225 12.98 -19.41 -11.36
N THR A 226 11.94 -20.21 -11.61
CA THR A 226 10.98 -19.96 -12.68
C THR A 226 10.10 -18.76 -12.37
N ILE A 227 9.59 -18.66 -11.14
CA ILE A 227 8.82 -17.51 -10.67
C ILE A 227 9.61 -16.22 -10.87
N LYS A 228 10.90 -16.21 -10.51
CA LYS A 228 11.78 -15.03 -10.70
C LYS A 228 11.90 -14.65 -12.18
N ALA A 229 12.05 -15.63 -13.08
CA ALA A 229 12.15 -15.38 -14.52
C ALA A 229 10.83 -14.84 -15.10
N VAL A 230 9.70 -15.47 -14.77
CA VAL A 230 8.34 -15.05 -15.17
C VAL A 230 8.06 -13.63 -14.67
N ASN A 231 8.33 -13.35 -13.40
CA ASN A 231 8.14 -12.01 -12.83
C ASN A 231 9.01 -10.96 -13.52
N SER A 232 10.27 -11.28 -13.83
CA SER A 232 11.17 -10.38 -14.56
C SER A 232 10.65 -10.09 -15.97
N ALA A 233 10.13 -11.11 -16.66
CA ALA A 233 9.51 -10.95 -17.98
C ALA A 233 8.25 -10.08 -17.94
N ILE A 234 7.37 -10.29 -16.95
CA ILE A 234 6.18 -9.47 -16.70
C ILE A 234 6.57 -8.02 -16.44
N GLN A 235 7.55 -7.77 -15.56
CA GLN A 235 8.02 -6.42 -15.24
C GLN A 235 8.56 -5.70 -16.48
N GLN A 236 9.41 -6.37 -17.26
CA GLN A 236 10.03 -5.75 -18.43
C GLN A 236 9.00 -5.49 -19.55
N THR A 237 8.17 -6.47 -19.88
CA THR A 237 7.15 -6.34 -20.94
C THR A 237 6.07 -5.35 -20.54
N GLY A 238 5.56 -5.45 -19.31
CA GLY A 238 4.57 -4.54 -18.75
C GLY A 238 5.08 -3.10 -18.64
N TYR A 239 6.35 -2.89 -18.27
CA TYR A 239 6.97 -1.57 -18.29
C TYR A 239 6.97 -0.96 -19.69
N LEU A 240 7.28 -1.74 -20.73
CA LEU A 240 7.30 -1.25 -22.11
C LEU A 240 5.89 -0.91 -22.62
N PHE A 241 4.87 -1.71 -22.29
CA PHE A 241 3.47 -1.38 -22.56
C PHE A 241 3.03 -0.11 -21.83
N THR A 242 3.39 0.04 -20.55
CA THR A 242 3.08 1.24 -19.76
C THR A 242 3.75 2.48 -20.35
N LYS A 243 4.99 2.35 -20.82
CA LYS A 243 5.71 3.44 -21.52
C LYS A 243 5.03 3.83 -22.84
N ALA A 244 4.35 2.89 -23.50
CA ALA A 244 3.51 3.13 -24.66
C ALA A 244 2.06 3.52 -24.28
N GLU A 245 1.87 4.07 -23.07
CA GLU A 245 0.60 4.58 -22.53
C GLU A 245 -0.53 3.56 -22.37
N CYS A 246 -0.23 2.25 -22.39
CA CYS A 246 -1.20 1.20 -22.10
C CYS A 246 -1.43 1.03 -20.58
N SER A 247 -2.60 0.53 -20.20
CA SER A 247 -2.92 0.13 -18.81
C SER A 247 -2.67 -1.36 -18.63
N VAL A 248 -1.64 -1.73 -17.87
CA VAL A 248 -1.23 -3.13 -17.71
C VAL A 248 -1.77 -3.73 -16.41
N TYR A 249 -2.37 -4.91 -16.52
CA TYR A 249 -2.94 -5.71 -15.44
C TYR A 249 -2.34 -7.11 -15.44
N ILE A 250 -2.12 -7.67 -14.25
CA ILE A 250 -1.56 -9.01 -14.06
C ILE A 250 -2.68 -9.91 -13.54
N VAL A 251 -2.97 -10.96 -14.30
CA VAL A 251 -3.94 -11.99 -13.92
C VAL A 251 -3.19 -13.05 -13.12
N THR A 252 -3.64 -13.33 -11.91
CA THR A 252 -3.03 -14.32 -11.01
C THR A 252 -4.10 -15.18 -10.37
N TRP A 253 -3.81 -16.47 -10.21
CA TRP A 253 -4.67 -17.43 -9.51
C TRP A 253 -3.80 -18.38 -8.69
N ASN A 254 -4.43 -19.23 -7.88
CA ASN A 254 -3.72 -20.23 -7.10
C ASN A 254 -3.14 -21.30 -8.05
N PRO A 255 -1.81 -21.54 -8.07
CA PRO A 255 -1.18 -22.52 -8.97
C PRO A 255 -1.68 -23.96 -8.77
N LYS A 256 -2.34 -24.27 -7.64
CA LYS A 256 -2.97 -25.58 -7.41
C LYS A 256 -4.23 -25.82 -8.24
N LEU A 257 -4.81 -24.76 -8.82
CA LEU A 257 -6.02 -24.82 -9.64
C LEU A 257 -5.72 -25.04 -11.14
N GLY A 258 -4.43 -25.09 -11.51
CA GLY A 258 -3.97 -25.19 -12.89
C GLY A 258 -2.69 -24.37 -13.09
N LYS A 259 -1.69 -24.95 -13.77
CA LYS A 259 -0.42 -24.24 -14.03
C LYS A 259 -0.60 -23.18 -15.11
N GLY A 260 -1.12 -23.58 -16.26
CA GLY A 260 -1.50 -22.70 -17.36
C GLY A 260 -2.93 -22.21 -17.22
N VAL A 261 -3.28 -21.18 -17.99
CA VAL A 261 -4.67 -20.70 -18.07
C VAL A 261 -5.58 -21.69 -18.79
N ASP A 262 -5.02 -22.45 -19.73
CA ASP A 262 -5.69 -23.60 -20.35
C ASP A 262 -6.07 -24.64 -19.29
N ASP A 263 -5.12 -25.06 -18.44
CA ASP A 263 -5.38 -25.98 -17.33
C ASP A 263 -6.45 -25.44 -16.37
N LEU A 264 -6.37 -24.15 -16.01
CA LEU A 264 -7.34 -23.52 -15.12
C LEU A 264 -8.77 -23.59 -15.69
N ILE A 265 -8.93 -23.27 -16.98
CA ILE A 265 -10.24 -23.24 -17.64
C ILE A 265 -10.80 -24.66 -17.78
N THR A 266 -9.97 -25.64 -18.13
CA THR A 266 -10.43 -27.02 -18.32
C THR A 266 -10.73 -27.73 -17.00
N GLU A 267 -9.90 -27.54 -15.97
CA GLU A 267 -10.07 -28.22 -14.68
C GLU A 267 -11.12 -27.56 -13.78
N GLN A 268 -11.21 -26.22 -13.77
CA GLN A 268 -12.06 -25.46 -12.84
C GLN A 268 -13.22 -24.73 -13.52
N GLY A 269 -13.23 -24.66 -14.85
CA GLY A 269 -14.24 -23.94 -15.63
C GLY A 269 -13.93 -22.46 -15.85
N GLN A 270 -14.54 -21.90 -16.90
CA GLN A 270 -14.32 -20.51 -17.32
C GLN A 270 -14.62 -19.49 -16.21
N THR A 271 -15.60 -19.74 -15.35
CA THR A 271 -16.02 -18.78 -14.30
C THR A 271 -14.90 -18.44 -13.32
N ILE A 272 -14.00 -19.39 -13.01
CA ILE A 272 -12.85 -19.13 -12.14
C ILE A 272 -11.85 -18.20 -12.82
N PHE A 273 -11.61 -18.38 -14.12
CA PHE A 273 -10.80 -17.43 -14.89
C PHE A 273 -11.48 -16.06 -15.02
N ASP A 274 -12.79 -16.00 -15.25
CA ASP A 274 -13.53 -14.73 -15.30
C ASP A 274 -13.33 -13.93 -14.00
N GLN A 275 -13.35 -14.60 -12.83
CA GLN A 275 -13.06 -13.98 -11.53
C GLN A 275 -11.60 -13.51 -11.43
N ALA A 276 -10.62 -14.34 -11.81
CA ALA A 276 -9.21 -13.96 -11.81
C ALA A 276 -8.93 -12.74 -12.72
N TYR A 277 -9.57 -12.71 -13.89
CA TYR A 277 -9.49 -11.59 -14.84
C TYR A 277 -10.12 -10.31 -14.29
N GLN A 278 -11.29 -10.41 -13.64
CA GLN A 278 -11.95 -9.25 -13.01
C GLN A 278 -11.13 -8.71 -11.82
N ASN A 279 -10.47 -9.58 -11.08
CA ASN A 279 -9.63 -9.24 -9.92
C ASN A 279 -8.17 -8.92 -10.31
N ALA A 280 -7.86 -8.83 -11.60
CA ALA A 280 -6.52 -8.60 -12.09
C ALA A 280 -5.90 -7.33 -11.49
N THR A 281 -4.63 -7.44 -11.11
CA THR A 281 -3.95 -6.40 -10.34
C THR A 281 -3.22 -5.45 -11.30
N PRO A 282 -3.36 -4.12 -11.19
CA PRO A 282 -2.51 -3.19 -11.94
C PRO A 282 -1.02 -3.49 -11.73
N LEU A 283 -0.20 -3.38 -12.77
CA LEU A 283 1.23 -3.75 -12.73
C LEU A 283 1.97 -3.13 -11.52
N GLU A 284 1.75 -1.84 -11.26
CA GLU A 284 2.40 -1.13 -10.16
C GLU A 284 1.98 -1.68 -8.79
N THR A 285 0.69 -2.00 -8.61
CA THR A 285 0.17 -2.62 -7.38
C THR A 285 0.72 -4.04 -7.22
N TRP A 286 0.83 -4.81 -8.30
CA TRP A 286 1.43 -6.14 -8.29
C TRP A 286 2.93 -6.07 -7.92
N GLN A 287 3.67 -5.09 -8.45
CA GLN A 287 5.06 -4.82 -8.08
C GLN A 287 5.18 -4.43 -6.60
N ALA A 288 4.26 -3.62 -6.07
CA ALA A 288 4.26 -3.24 -4.66
C ALA A 288 4.09 -4.46 -3.74
N PHE A 289 3.22 -5.41 -4.08
CA PHE A 289 3.07 -6.66 -3.32
C PHE A 289 4.26 -7.60 -3.42
N PHE A 290 5.09 -7.47 -4.47
CA PHE A 290 6.35 -8.23 -4.55
C PHE A 290 7.29 -7.89 -3.39
N PHE A 291 7.25 -6.65 -2.88
CA PHE A 291 8.03 -6.24 -1.71
C PHE A 291 7.59 -6.90 -0.39
N ASN A 292 6.54 -7.73 -0.38
CA ASN A 292 6.17 -8.55 0.78
C ASN A 292 6.99 -9.85 0.87
N ARG A 293 7.76 -10.20 -0.16
CA ARG A 293 8.40 -11.51 -0.27
C ARG A 293 9.80 -11.50 0.33
N LEU A 294 10.16 -12.63 0.92
CA LEU A 294 11.53 -13.00 1.21
C LEU A 294 11.98 -13.93 0.08
N THR A 295 12.94 -13.51 -0.73
CA THR A 295 13.44 -14.27 -1.89
C THR A 295 14.86 -14.77 -1.71
N TYR A 296 15.54 -14.38 -0.63
CA TYR A 296 16.77 -15.03 -0.19
C TYR A 296 16.54 -16.52 0.07
N PRO A 297 17.48 -17.41 -0.36
CA PRO A 297 17.39 -18.82 -0.03
C PRO A 297 17.52 -19.02 1.49
N ALA A 298 16.74 -19.96 2.03
CA ALA A 298 16.86 -20.34 3.43
C ALA A 298 18.15 -21.18 3.63
N ASP A 299 18.96 -20.82 4.62
CA ASP A 299 20.08 -21.64 5.09
C ASP A 299 19.57 -22.76 6.02
N ILE A 300 18.53 -22.46 6.78
CA ILE A 300 17.81 -23.43 7.62
C ILE A 300 16.32 -23.31 7.30
N ASP A 301 15.76 -24.39 6.76
CA ASP A 301 14.33 -24.53 6.50
C ASP A 301 13.70 -25.46 7.55
N LEU A 302 12.66 -24.98 8.21
CA LEU A 302 11.96 -25.66 9.30
C LEU A 302 10.47 -25.70 9.00
N ASN A 303 9.81 -26.73 9.52
CA ASN A 303 8.35 -26.80 9.53
C ASN A 303 7.91 -27.35 10.88
N SER A 304 8.07 -26.52 11.92
CA SER A 304 7.75 -26.88 13.29
C SER A 304 6.95 -25.79 13.99
N ARG A 305 5.97 -26.21 14.81
CA ARG A 305 5.16 -25.29 15.61
C ARG A 305 6.01 -24.42 16.50
N TYR A 306 7.04 -25.00 17.12
CA TYR A 306 8.00 -24.28 17.94
C TYR A 306 9.41 -24.43 17.36
N LEU A 307 10.14 -23.32 17.32
CA LEU A 307 11.55 -23.34 16.92
C LEU A 307 12.38 -24.07 17.99
N SER A 308 13.14 -25.08 17.57
CA SER A 308 14.13 -25.78 18.41
C SER A 308 15.41 -24.95 18.58
N SER A 309 16.40 -25.47 19.31
CA SER A 309 17.74 -24.86 19.34
C SER A 309 18.33 -24.81 17.94
N ILE A 310 18.66 -23.61 17.46
CA ILE A 310 19.22 -23.39 16.12
C ILE A 310 20.72 -23.14 16.25
N LYS A 311 21.54 -23.92 15.53
CA LYS A 311 22.98 -23.70 15.48
C LYS A 311 23.28 -22.64 14.42
N ILE A 312 23.68 -21.45 14.87
CA ILE A 312 24.06 -20.34 14.02
C ILE A 312 25.59 -20.37 13.85
N PRO A 313 26.13 -20.36 12.62
CA PRO A 313 27.58 -20.28 12.39
C PRO A 313 28.16 -18.99 12.98
N GLU A 314 29.35 -19.05 13.59
CA GLU A 314 30.02 -17.86 14.15
C GLU A 314 30.37 -16.81 13.07
N SER A 315 30.51 -17.24 11.82
CA SER A 315 30.74 -16.36 10.66
C SER A 315 29.50 -15.57 10.24
N ALA A 316 28.29 -15.95 10.70
CA ALA A 316 27.06 -15.28 10.33
C ALA A 316 26.99 -13.90 11.01
N LYS A 317 26.92 -12.83 10.20
CA LYS A 317 26.87 -11.43 10.66
C LYS A 317 25.43 -10.92 10.79
N LEU A 318 24.65 -11.06 9.72
CA LEU A 318 23.25 -10.70 9.69
C LEU A 318 22.43 -11.99 9.71
N ILE A 319 21.74 -12.25 10.83
CA ILE A 319 20.90 -13.44 11.01
C ILE A 319 19.45 -13.00 10.92
N ALA A 320 18.68 -13.62 10.02
CA ALA A 320 17.31 -13.25 9.76
C ALA A 320 16.37 -14.43 10.02
N ILE A 321 15.44 -14.28 10.97
CA ILE A 321 14.50 -15.32 11.39
C ILE A 321 13.10 -14.96 10.88
N LYS A 322 12.66 -15.66 9.84
CA LYS A 322 11.27 -15.64 9.37
C LYS A 322 10.51 -16.81 9.96
N SER A 323 9.55 -16.53 10.84
CA SER A 323 8.75 -17.60 11.47
C SER A 323 7.37 -17.09 11.89
N PRO A 324 6.30 -17.91 11.75
CA PRO A 324 4.93 -17.50 12.08
C PRO A 324 4.73 -16.96 13.50
N LYS A 325 3.56 -16.39 13.77
CA LYS A 325 3.23 -15.88 15.10
C LYS A 325 3.06 -17.06 16.07
N GLY A 326 3.52 -16.90 17.31
CA GLY A 326 3.36 -17.91 18.35
C GLY A 326 4.31 -19.12 18.26
N THR A 327 5.30 -19.11 17.36
CA THR A 327 6.22 -20.24 17.13
C THR A 327 7.50 -20.21 17.98
N GLY A 328 7.58 -19.31 18.97
CA GLY A 328 8.74 -19.25 19.87
C GLY A 328 9.95 -18.45 19.37
N LYS A 329 9.80 -17.54 18.40
CA LYS A 329 10.89 -16.63 17.94
C LYS A 329 11.63 -15.97 19.10
N THR A 330 10.90 -15.36 20.03
CA THR A 330 11.48 -14.70 21.20
C THR A 330 12.25 -15.67 22.11
N LYS A 331 11.90 -16.96 22.13
CA LYS A 331 12.65 -17.98 22.88
C LYS A 331 14.03 -18.25 22.25
N VAL A 332 14.10 -18.27 20.93
CA VAL A 332 15.38 -18.38 20.20
C VAL A 332 16.24 -17.15 20.47
N LEU A 333 15.67 -15.95 20.41
CA LEU A 333 16.39 -14.71 20.74
C LEU A 333 16.95 -14.74 22.17
N GLU A 334 16.18 -15.25 23.13
CA GLU A 334 16.62 -15.39 24.53
C GLU A 334 17.89 -16.25 24.65
N THR A 335 17.97 -17.35 23.90
CA THR A 335 19.17 -18.20 23.87
C THR A 335 20.36 -17.46 23.23
N ILE A 336 20.15 -16.79 22.10
CA ILE A 336 21.21 -16.04 21.41
C ILE A 336 21.78 -14.93 22.31
N VAL A 337 20.91 -14.19 23.00
CA VAL A 337 21.31 -13.12 23.92
C VAL A 337 22.10 -13.69 25.11
N LYS A 338 21.67 -14.81 25.69
CA LYS A 338 22.39 -15.50 26.76
C LYS A 338 23.80 -15.93 26.32
N ASP A 339 23.94 -16.49 25.14
CA ASP A 339 25.24 -16.90 24.60
C ASP A 339 26.16 -15.70 24.33
N ALA A 340 25.62 -14.60 23.81
CA ALA A 340 26.39 -13.38 23.58
C ALA A 340 26.92 -12.77 24.89
N ILE A 341 26.07 -12.67 25.92
CA ILE A 341 26.47 -12.21 27.25
C ILE A 341 27.55 -13.12 27.85
N LYS A 342 27.37 -14.45 27.74
CA LYS A 342 28.36 -15.43 28.22
C LYS A 342 29.72 -15.26 27.55
N ASN A 343 29.74 -14.86 26.27
CA ASN A 343 30.94 -14.60 25.49
C ASN A 343 31.48 -13.17 25.66
N GLY A 344 30.97 -12.39 26.63
CA GLY A 344 31.45 -11.04 26.92
C GLY A 344 31.06 -9.99 25.87
N LYS A 345 30.07 -10.27 25.00
CA LYS A 345 29.54 -9.28 24.05
C LYS A 345 28.43 -8.46 24.70
N TRP A 346 28.45 -7.15 24.50
CA TRP A 346 27.30 -6.31 24.83
C TRP A 346 26.12 -6.62 23.91
N VAL A 347 24.89 -6.37 24.40
CA VAL A 347 23.64 -6.60 23.66
C VAL A 347 22.78 -5.36 23.62
N LEU A 348 22.39 -4.91 22.42
CA LEU A 348 21.49 -3.78 22.22
C LEU A 348 20.16 -4.26 21.62
N VAL A 349 19.05 -4.03 22.32
CA VAL A 349 17.70 -4.37 21.83
C VAL A 349 17.01 -3.11 21.35
N ILE A 350 16.71 -3.01 20.06
CA ILE A 350 16.02 -1.84 19.50
C ILE A 350 14.61 -2.26 19.07
N GLY A 351 13.61 -1.55 19.55
CA GLY A 351 12.21 -1.76 19.16
C GLY A 351 11.48 -0.47 18.84
N HIS A 352 10.16 -0.57 18.64
CA HIS A 352 9.29 0.55 18.27
C HIS A 352 8.22 0.91 19.32
N ARG A 353 8.08 0.11 20.39
CA ARG A 353 7.18 0.42 21.53
C ARG A 353 7.89 0.17 22.85
N VAL A 354 7.85 1.17 23.74
CA VAL A 354 8.46 1.13 25.09
C VAL A 354 8.11 -0.16 25.85
N ARG A 355 6.81 -0.49 25.96
CA ARG A 355 6.33 -1.62 26.75
C ARG A 355 6.75 -2.99 26.20
N LEU A 356 6.80 -3.12 24.87
CA LEU A 356 7.28 -4.33 24.21
C LEU A 356 8.77 -4.55 24.54
N ILE A 357 9.57 -3.49 24.46
CA ILE A 357 11.01 -3.57 24.72
C ILE A 357 11.28 -3.83 26.20
N GLU A 358 10.54 -3.19 27.11
CA GLU A 358 10.61 -3.48 28.56
C GLU A 358 10.42 -4.97 28.84
N ALA A 359 9.40 -5.60 28.23
CA ALA A 359 9.15 -7.03 28.38
C ALA A 359 10.25 -7.92 27.78
N LEU A 360 10.79 -7.56 26.61
CA LEU A 360 11.92 -8.27 26.00
C LEU A 360 13.19 -8.16 26.85
N CYS A 361 13.53 -6.97 27.33
CA CYS A 361 14.66 -6.72 28.21
C CYS A 361 14.56 -7.56 29.49
N GLN A 362 13.39 -7.57 30.15
CA GLN A 362 13.17 -8.40 31.35
C GLN A 362 13.42 -9.88 31.05
N ARG A 363 12.93 -10.38 29.91
CA ARG A 363 13.13 -11.77 29.49
C ARG A 363 14.60 -12.10 29.19
N PHE A 364 15.33 -11.15 28.63
CA PHE A 364 16.74 -11.31 28.28
C PHE A 364 17.70 -11.04 29.46
N GLY A 365 17.20 -10.58 30.61
CA GLY A 365 18.03 -10.15 31.73
C GLY A 365 18.76 -8.82 31.48
N LEU A 366 18.23 -7.99 30.58
CA LEU A 366 18.75 -6.66 30.24
C LEU A 366 17.88 -5.56 30.86
N GLN A 367 18.41 -4.35 30.93
CA GLN A 367 17.67 -3.18 31.37
C GLN A 367 17.07 -2.42 30.18
N TYR A 368 15.87 -1.86 30.35
CA TYR A 368 15.33 -0.85 29.43
C TYR A 368 15.75 0.56 29.87
N MET A 369 16.32 1.34 28.95
CA MET A 369 16.84 2.69 29.26
C MET A 369 15.82 3.79 28.94
N LYS A 370 15.53 4.62 29.95
CA LYS A 370 14.70 5.84 29.81
C LYS A 370 15.53 7.13 29.87
N SER A 371 16.67 7.09 30.56
CA SER A 371 17.56 8.24 30.76
C SER A 371 19.00 7.79 30.97
N ALA A 372 19.96 8.65 30.64
CA ALA A 372 21.39 8.46 30.90
C ALA A 372 21.69 8.51 32.41
N VAL A 373 21.49 7.40 33.11
CA VAL A 373 21.98 7.20 34.49
C VAL A 373 22.93 6.00 34.46
N ALA A 374 24.06 6.11 35.16
CA ALA A 374 25.06 5.06 35.30
C ALA A 374 24.47 3.88 36.07
N ALA A 375 23.87 2.94 35.35
CA ALA A 375 23.29 1.74 35.92
C ALA A 375 24.34 0.62 36.06
N PRO A 376 24.23 -0.25 37.08
CA PRO A 376 25.23 -1.28 37.38
C PRO A 376 25.45 -2.34 36.28
N ASN A 377 24.54 -2.46 35.31
CA ASN A 377 24.60 -3.45 34.21
C ASN A 377 24.88 -2.84 32.82
N SER A 378 25.29 -1.57 32.73
CA SER A 378 25.58 -0.91 31.43
C SER A 378 26.62 -1.66 30.58
N ALA A 379 27.52 -2.42 31.22
CA ALA A 379 28.53 -3.24 30.55
C ALA A 379 27.95 -4.41 29.72
N LEU A 380 26.75 -4.91 30.05
CA LEU A 380 26.08 -6.00 29.32
C LEU A 380 25.23 -5.50 28.14
N GLY A 381 24.97 -4.19 28.08
CA GLY A 381 24.07 -3.56 27.11
C GLY A 381 22.64 -3.35 27.64
N TYR A 382 21.72 -2.88 26.79
CA TYR A 382 20.37 -2.48 27.18
C TYR A 382 19.38 -2.47 26.00
N GLY A 383 18.10 -2.22 26.28
CA GLY A 383 17.10 -1.94 25.25
C GLY A 383 16.64 -0.49 25.21
N LEU A 384 16.31 0.00 24.02
CA LEU A 384 15.73 1.33 23.79
C LEU A 384 14.73 1.33 22.63
N CYS A 385 13.84 2.32 22.61
CA CYS A 385 12.99 2.60 21.46
C CYS A 385 13.81 3.33 20.38
N ILE A 386 13.58 3.05 19.10
CA ILE A 386 14.32 3.69 17.99
C ILE A 386 14.23 5.22 18.01
N ASP A 387 13.14 5.79 18.56
CA ASP A 387 12.99 7.23 18.81
C ASP A 387 14.12 7.82 19.65
N SER A 388 14.73 7.02 20.53
CA SER A 388 15.82 7.44 21.42
C SER A 388 17.21 7.14 20.85
N LEU A 389 17.30 6.64 19.62
CA LEU A 389 18.58 6.28 18.99
C LEU A 389 19.30 7.53 18.44
N HIS A 390 19.51 8.54 19.29
CA HIS A 390 20.25 9.76 18.93
C HIS A 390 20.84 10.46 20.18
N PRO A 391 21.86 11.34 20.02
CA PRO A 391 22.56 11.98 21.15
C PRO A 391 21.70 12.94 21.99
N ASN A 392 20.68 13.55 21.36
CA ASN A 392 19.78 14.50 22.04
C ASN A 392 18.63 13.81 22.80
N SER A 393 18.58 12.48 22.79
CA SER A 393 17.56 11.73 23.53
C SER A 393 17.85 11.75 25.03
N GLY A 394 16.86 11.37 25.85
CA GLY A 394 17.07 11.19 27.29
C GLY A 394 18.18 10.16 27.59
N VAL A 395 18.40 9.19 26.69
CA VAL A 395 19.42 8.13 26.81
C VAL A 395 20.82 8.63 26.37
N LYS A 396 20.90 9.74 25.63
CA LYS A 396 22.15 10.28 25.05
C LYS A 396 22.93 9.24 24.25
N PHE A 397 22.24 8.56 23.31
CA PHE A 397 22.81 7.46 22.55
C PHE A 397 23.88 7.93 21.54
N GLU A 398 25.10 7.43 21.68
CA GLU A 398 26.26 7.74 20.82
C GLU A 398 26.69 6.49 20.05
N ALA A 399 26.26 6.35 18.78
CA ALA A 399 26.46 5.14 17.99
C ALA A 399 27.93 4.71 17.80
N LYS A 400 28.86 5.66 17.86
CA LYS A 400 30.32 5.42 17.75
C LYS A 400 30.87 4.55 18.88
N ASP A 401 30.22 4.54 20.05
CA ASP A 401 30.65 3.77 21.22
C ASP A 401 30.25 2.30 21.12
N TRP A 402 29.48 1.92 20.10
CA TRP A 402 28.91 0.59 19.92
C TRP A 402 29.56 -0.12 18.73
N SER A 403 30.54 -0.98 18.99
CA SER A 403 31.18 -1.83 17.99
C SER A 403 31.27 -3.29 18.44
N ASN A 404 31.28 -4.21 17.47
CA ASN A 404 31.57 -5.64 17.69
C ASN A 404 30.63 -6.43 18.65
N GLY A 405 29.48 -5.87 19.06
CA GLY A 405 28.50 -6.56 19.91
C GLY A 405 27.34 -7.19 19.14
N LEU A 406 26.22 -7.40 19.84
CA LEU A 406 25.00 -8.00 19.31
C LEU A 406 23.86 -6.98 19.29
N VAL A 407 23.23 -6.77 18.14
CA VAL A 407 22.00 -5.97 18.01
C VAL A 407 20.81 -6.88 17.72
N ILE A 408 19.72 -6.72 18.47
CA ILE A 408 18.46 -7.45 18.30
C ILE A 408 17.37 -6.51 17.81
N LEU A 409 16.71 -6.89 16.71
CA LEU A 409 15.51 -6.25 16.17
C LEU A 409 14.38 -7.27 16.06
N ASP A 410 13.53 -7.37 17.09
CA ASP A 410 12.28 -8.16 17.00
C ASP A 410 11.18 -7.33 16.35
N GLU A 411 10.34 -7.97 15.55
CA GLU A 411 9.36 -7.31 14.66
C GLU A 411 10.03 -6.24 13.78
N VAL A 412 11.15 -6.60 13.14
CA VAL A 412 12.03 -5.66 12.43
C VAL A 412 11.31 -4.79 11.39
N GLU A 413 10.31 -5.33 10.68
CA GLU A 413 9.56 -4.54 9.69
C GLU A 413 8.82 -3.37 10.35
N GLN A 414 8.34 -3.54 11.58
CA GLN A 414 7.68 -2.47 12.33
C GLN A 414 8.69 -1.48 12.92
N VAL A 415 9.85 -1.96 13.37
CA VAL A 415 10.95 -1.08 13.85
C VAL A 415 11.44 -0.14 12.76
N LEU A 416 11.72 -0.69 11.57
CA LEU A 416 12.16 0.09 10.43
C LEU A 416 11.08 1.05 9.95
N TRP A 417 9.82 0.59 9.84
CA TRP A 417 8.71 1.45 9.42
C TRP A 417 8.48 2.62 10.38
N HIS A 418 8.56 2.37 11.69
CA HIS A 418 8.42 3.41 12.70
C HIS A 418 9.52 4.46 12.58
N GLY A 419 10.79 4.03 12.52
CA GLY A 419 11.92 4.95 12.34
C GLY A 419 11.85 5.79 11.06
N LEU A 420 11.30 5.23 9.98
CA LEU A 420 11.24 5.87 8.67
C LEU A 420 9.99 6.74 8.44
N ASN A 421 8.89 6.54 9.17
CA ASN A 421 7.61 7.22 8.86
C ASN A 421 6.84 7.77 10.08
N SER A 422 7.14 7.38 11.32
CA SER A 422 6.41 7.83 12.52
C SER A 422 6.58 9.33 12.80
N GLU A 423 5.47 10.01 13.15
CA GLU A 423 5.48 11.42 13.58
C GLU A 423 6.37 11.65 14.81
N THR A 424 6.46 10.67 15.72
CA THR A 424 7.31 10.76 16.93
C THR A 424 8.80 10.89 16.60
N CYS A 425 9.24 10.35 15.47
CA CYS A 425 10.61 10.47 14.99
C CYS A 425 10.85 11.75 14.18
N GLN A 426 9.82 12.46 13.71
CA GLN A 426 9.93 13.50 12.68
C GLN A 426 10.99 14.57 13.00
N ASN A 427 11.02 15.06 14.24
CA ASN A 427 11.95 16.12 14.67
C ASN A 427 13.41 15.64 14.85
N HIS A 428 13.65 14.33 14.91
CA HIS A 428 14.98 13.77 15.14
C HIS A 428 15.35 12.70 14.11
N ARG A 429 14.55 12.50 13.06
CA ARG A 429 14.68 11.36 12.14
C ARG A 429 16.03 11.31 11.46
N VAL A 430 16.55 12.45 11.01
CA VAL A 430 17.89 12.52 10.40
C VAL A 430 18.97 12.06 11.39
N SER A 431 18.91 12.54 12.64
CA SER A 431 19.86 12.13 13.68
C SER A 431 19.73 10.63 14.02
N ILE A 432 18.49 10.14 14.16
CA ILE A 432 18.18 8.71 14.38
C ILE A 432 18.75 7.84 13.27
N LEU A 433 18.50 8.19 12.00
CA LEU A 433 18.95 7.40 10.85
C LEU A 433 20.47 7.45 10.67
N LYS A 434 21.13 8.57 10.99
CA LYS A 434 22.59 8.68 11.05
C LYS A 434 23.15 7.72 12.11
N SER A 435 22.64 7.78 13.34
CA SER A 435 23.05 6.90 14.43
C SER A 435 22.80 5.43 14.09
N PHE A 436 21.66 5.11 13.46
CA PHE A 436 21.36 3.75 13.03
C PHE A 436 22.32 3.25 11.96
N LYS A 437 22.66 4.09 10.98
CA LYS A 437 23.67 3.77 9.96
C LYS A 437 25.02 3.49 10.58
N THR A 438 25.52 4.40 11.43
CA THR A 438 26.80 4.23 12.12
C THR A 438 26.82 2.96 12.95
N LEU A 439 25.73 2.66 13.67
CA LEU A 439 25.61 1.41 14.43
C LEU A 439 25.71 0.17 13.51
N MET A 440 24.98 0.15 12.38
CA MET A 440 25.05 -0.97 11.43
C MET A 440 26.44 -1.12 10.82
N GLN A 441 27.11 -0.02 10.46
CA GLN A 441 28.48 -0.03 9.96
C GLN A 441 29.46 -0.61 11.00
N ASN A 442 29.37 -0.15 12.25
CA ASN A 442 30.26 -0.60 13.33
C ASN A 442 30.05 -2.08 13.70
N VAL A 443 28.81 -2.56 13.68
CA VAL A 443 28.46 -3.92 14.10
C VAL A 443 28.71 -4.91 12.96
N LEU A 444 28.14 -4.65 11.77
CA LEU A 444 28.20 -5.57 10.63
C LEU A 444 29.50 -5.46 9.83
N GLY A 445 30.15 -4.30 9.83
CA GLY A 445 31.49 -4.12 9.26
C GLY A 445 32.60 -4.68 10.16
N GLY A 446 32.33 -4.85 11.46
CA GLY A 446 33.25 -5.43 12.44
C GLY A 446 33.00 -6.91 12.75
N ASN A 447 33.34 -7.30 13.97
CA ASN A 447 33.16 -8.64 14.54
C ASN A 447 31.79 -8.87 15.22
N GLY A 448 30.88 -7.91 15.10
CA GLY A 448 29.54 -7.95 15.69
C GLY A 448 28.53 -8.75 14.88
N GLN A 449 27.32 -8.83 15.41
CA GLN A 449 26.19 -9.54 14.80
C GLN A 449 24.90 -8.74 14.94
N VAL A 450 24.03 -8.82 13.94
CA VAL A 450 22.66 -8.29 13.97
C VAL A 450 21.71 -9.45 13.78
N VAL A 451 20.77 -9.62 14.70
CA VAL A 451 19.72 -10.64 14.63
C VAL A 451 18.38 -9.94 14.46
N ILE A 452 17.67 -10.29 13.40
CA ILE A 452 16.36 -9.74 13.08
C ILE A 452 15.31 -10.85 13.06
N SER A 453 14.10 -10.57 13.55
CA SER A 453 13.01 -11.54 13.52
C SER A 453 11.69 -10.89 13.14
N ASP A 454 10.91 -11.58 12.30
CA ASP A 454 9.56 -11.17 11.94
C ASP A 454 8.74 -12.36 11.40
N ALA A 455 7.41 -12.30 11.51
CA ALA A 455 6.53 -13.23 10.80
C ALA A 455 6.39 -12.86 9.32
N ASP A 456 6.40 -11.56 9.02
CA ASP A 456 6.20 -11.02 7.67
C ASP A 456 7.52 -10.52 7.07
N LEU A 457 8.66 -11.10 7.51
CA LEU A 457 10.00 -10.70 7.05
C LEU A 457 10.09 -10.72 5.52
N SER A 458 10.61 -9.63 4.96
CA SER A 458 10.79 -9.43 3.53
C SER A 458 12.24 -9.05 3.18
N ASP A 459 12.55 -9.08 1.88
CA ASP A 459 13.84 -8.61 1.36
C ASP A 459 14.10 -7.14 1.72
N ILE A 460 13.06 -6.31 1.93
CA ILE A 460 13.24 -4.87 2.26
C ILE A 460 14.10 -4.70 3.51
N ALA A 461 13.79 -5.42 4.59
CA ALA A 461 14.48 -5.26 5.86
C ALA A 461 15.96 -5.68 5.74
N ILE A 462 16.21 -6.82 5.09
CA ILE A 462 17.56 -7.36 4.88
C ILE A 462 18.37 -6.42 3.98
N ASP A 463 17.83 -6.08 2.80
CA ASP A 463 18.46 -5.16 1.83
C ASP A 463 18.85 -3.85 2.51
N TYR A 464 17.97 -3.30 3.34
CA TYR A 464 18.20 -2.02 4.00
C TYR A 464 19.34 -2.10 5.00
N LEU A 465 19.34 -3.11 5.88
CA LEU A 465 20.41 -3.28 6.88
C LEU A 465 21.77 -3.55 6.22
N THR A 466 21.81 -4.38 5.16
CA THR A 466 23.02 -4.63 4.37
C THR A 466 23.49 -3.36 3.66
N SER A 467 22.57 -2.54 3.14
CA SER A 467 22.91 -1.26 2.50
C SER A 467 23.47 -0.25 3.50
N LEU A 468 22.90 -0.18 4.72
CA LEU A 468 23.40 0.69 5.78
C LEU A 468 24.82 0.31 6.21
N SER A 469 25.14 -0.98 6.30
CA SER A 469 26.46 -1.44 6.72
C SER A 469 27.57 -1.10 5.72
N GLY A 470 27.24 -0.87 4.44
CA GLY A 470 28.22 -0.52 3.40
C GLY A 470 29.17 -1.66 3.01
N VAL A 471 28.87 -2.89 3.43
CA VAL A 471 29.67 -4.10 3.16
C VAL A 471 28.79 -5.17 2.52
N HIS A 472 29.36 -5.97 1.62
CA HIS A 472 28.63 -7.04 0.95
C HIS A 472 28.53 -8.25 1.87
N LEU A 473 27.34 -8.48 2.43
CA LEU A 473 27.07 -9.57 3.36
C LEU A 473 26.15 -10.59 2.71
N GLN A 474 26.43 -11.88 2.93
CA GLN A 474 25.44 -12.92 2.74
C GLN A 474 24.67 -13.07 4.05
N PRO A 475 23.35 -12.76 4.09
CA PRO A 475 22.55 -12.95 5.28
C PRO A 475 22.35 -14.44 5.55
N PHE A 476 22.32 -14.83 6.83
CA PHE A 476 21.98 -16.18 7.25
C PHE A 476 20.48 -16.27 7.54
N ILE A 477 19.74 -16.99 6.70
CA ILE A 477 18.28 -17.03 6.69
C ILE A 477 17.78 -18.30 7.37
N ILE A 478 16.99 -18.10 8.42
CA ILE A 478 16.22 -19.15 9.09
C ILE A 478 14.76 -18.93 8.72
N GLN A 479 14.17 -19.90 8.02
CA GLN A 479 12.77 -19.87 7.60
C GLN A 479 12.02 -21.03 8.26
N ASN A 480 10.89 -20.70 8.89
CA ASN A 480 9.94 -21.70 9.39
C ASN A 480 8.63 -21.54 8.64
N GLU A 481 8.21 -22.58 7.93
CA GLU A 481 7.00 -22.58 7.09
C GLU A 481 5.79 -23.22 7.78
N TRP A 482 5.87 -23.41 9.10
CA TRP A 482 4.80 -24.05 9.86
C TRP A 482 3.44 -23.36 9.67
N LYS A 483 2.41 -24.18 9.48
CA LYS A 483 1.01 -23.77 9.42
C LYS A 483 0.20 -24.67 10.35
N PRO A 484 -0.88 -24.15 10.96
CA PRO A 484 -1.82 -25.01 11.67
C PRO A 484 -2.37 -26.08 10.73
N SER A 485 -2.61 -27.28 11.28
CA SER A 485 -3.37 -28.32 10.57
C SER A 485 -4.82 -27.86 10.32
N THR A 486 -5.56 -28.53 9.44
CA THR A 486 -6.98 -28.19 9.17
C THR A 486 -7.85 -28.22 10.42
N ASP A 487 -7.57 -29.11 11.37
CA ASP A 487 -8.31 -29.18 12.64
C ASP A 487 -7.90 -28.06 13.62
N GLU A 488 -6.69 -27.52 13.46
CA GLU A 488 -6.17 -26.37 14.20
C GLU A 488 -6.34 -25.04 13.43
N ALA A 489 -6.90 -25.07 12.22
CA ALA A 489 -7.10 -23.88 11.39
C ALA A 489 -8.29 -23.11 11.93
N GLY A 490 -8.06 -21.89 12.43
CA GLY A 490 -9.14 -21.08 12.99
C GLY A 490 -10.13 -20.72 11.88
N LYS A 491 -11.43 -21.05 12.07
CA LYS A 491 -12.50 -20.60 11.17
C LYS A 491 -12.69 -19.09 11.32
N ILE A 492 -12.65 -18.39 10.20
CA ILE A 492 -12.85 -16.94 10.13
C ILE A 492 -14.11 -16.64 9.31
N TYR A 493 -15.10 -16.05 9.95
CA TYR A 493 -16.35 -15.62 9.34
C TYR A 493 -16.22 -14.16 8.88
N ASN A 494 -16.15 -13.96 7.56
CA ASN A 494 -15.95 -12.66 6.93
C ASN A 494 -17.28 -12.04 6.47
N TYR A 495 -17.67 -10.92 7.07
CA TYR A 495 -18.92 -10.23 6.75
C TYR A 495 -18.76 -9.31 5.53
N LEU A 496 -19.52 -9.59 4.47
CA LEU A 496 -19.38 -8.90 3.19
C LEU A 496 -20.05 -7.51 3.11
N GLY A 497 -20.84 -7.14 4.12
CA GLY A 497 -21.57 -5.87 4.18
C GLY A 497 -20.68 -4.63 4.04
N ASN A 498 -21.28 -3.49 3.67
CA ASN A 498 -20.59 -2.20 3.53
C ASN A 498 -20.34 -1.49 4.88
N THR A 499 -20.99 -1.96 5.95
CA THR A 499 -20.91 -1.46 7.32
C THR A 499 -20.87 -2.66 8.28
N PRO A 500 -20.32 -2.49 9.50
CA PRO A 500 -20.24 -3.57 10.48
C PRO A 500 -21.58 -3.85 11.19
N ASP A 501 -22.68 -3.21 10.79
CA ASP A 501 -23.99 -3.30 11.46
C ASP A 501 -24.45 -4.74 11.70
N GLN A 502 -24.29 -5.62 10.70
CA GLN A 502 -24.68 -7.03 10.82
C GLN A 502 -23.79 -7.75 11.83
N LEU A 503 -22.48 -7.55 11.76
CA LEU A 503 -21.53 -8.11 12.71
C LEU A 503 -21.85 -7.68 14.16
N VAL A 504 -22.19 -6.41 14.38
CA VAL A 504 -22.49 -5.91 15.73
C VAL A 504 -23.82 -6.45 16.26
N LYS A 505 -24.83 -6.65 15.40
CA LYS A 505 -26.07 -7.34 15.81
C LYS A 505 -25.80 -8.77 16.23
N ASP A 506 -25.01 -9.49 15.45
CA ASP A 506 -24.68 -10.89 15.73
C ASP A 506 -23.80 -10.99 16.99
N LEU A 507 -22.94 -10.00 17.26
CA LEU A 507 -22.19 -9.86 18.51
C LEU A 507 -23.11 -9.64 19.72
N GLU A 508 -24.10 -8.76 19.61
CA GLU A 508 -25.09 -8.50 20.66
C GLU A 508 -25.88 -9.76 20.99
N GLN A 509 -26.32 -10.50 19.97
CA GLN A 509 -26.98 -11.79 20.15
C GLN A 509 -26.05 -12.81 20.84
N HIS A 510 -24.80 -12.92 20.40
CA HIS A 510 -23.82 -13.83 21.01
C HIS A 510 -23.61 -13.55 22.51
N ILE A 511 -23.56 -12.27 22.90
CA ILE A 511 -23.44 -11.87 24.32
C ILE A 511 -24.72 -12.24 25.09
N ALA A 512 -25.90 -11.97 24.52
CA ALA A 512 -27.19 -12.30 25.13
C ALA A 512 -27.34 -13.80 25.39
N GLU A 513 -26.79 -14.65 24.51
CA GLU A 513 -26.80 -16.11 24.62
C GLU A 513 -25.79 -16.67 25.65
N GLY A 514 -25.02 -15.82 26.34
CA GLY A 514 -24.03 -16.28 27.33
C GLY A 514 -22.58 -16.07 26.92
N GLY A 515 -22.33 -15.68 25.67
CA GLY A 515 -21.00 -15.57 25.09
C GLY A 515 -20.09 -14.55 25.78
N LYS A 516 -18.79 -14.87 25.80
CA LYS A 516 -17.69 -14.03 26.28
C LYS A 516 -16.75 -13.63 25.13
N PRO A 517 -17.01 -12.52 24.43
CA PRO A 517 -16.23 -12.12 23.25
C PRO A 517 -15.01 -11.26 23.58
N PHE A 518 -13.93 -11.48 22.83
CA PHE A 518 -12.80 -10.55 22.72
C PHE A 518 -12.91 -9.75 21.42
N VAL A 519 -13.08 -8.42 21.52
CA VAL A 519 -13.40 -7.56 20.37
C VAL A 519 -12.22 -6.66 20.00
N CYS A 520 -11.66 -6.86 18.81
CA CYS A 520 -10.61 -6.05 18.22
C CYS A 520 -11.20 -4.89 17.39
N LEU A 521 -10.83 -3.66 17.69
CA LEU A 521 -11.36 -2.45 17.07
C LEU A 521 -10.23 -1.57 16.54
N SER A 522 -10.48 -0.84 15.44
CA SER A 522 -9.48 0.05 14.83
C SER A 522 -9.34 1.44 15.45
N ALA A 523 -10.25 1.84 16.35
CA ALA A 523 -10.34 3.22 16.79
C ALA A 523 -10.77 3.34 18.26
N GLN A 524 -10.35 4.43 18.90
CA GLN A 524 -10.72 4.78 20.28
C GLN A 524 -11.31 6.20 20.41
N LYS A 525 -11.18 7.05 19.36
CA LYS A 525 -11.65 8.43 19.39
C LYS A 525 -13.15 8.48 19.60
N LEU A 526 -13.62 9.47 20.35
CA LEU A 526 -15.05 9.70 20.62
C LEU A 526 -15.87 9.98 19.35
N THR A 527 -15.23 10.47 18.29
CA THR A 527 -15.86 10.67 16.98
C THR A 527 -16.05 9.37 16.19
N SER A 528 -15.50 8.25 16.66
CA SER A 528 -15.61 6.96 16.00
C SER A 528 -16.89 6.22 16.41
N GLN A 529 -17.76 5.97 15.44
CA GLN A 529 -19.00 5.20 15.63
C GLN A 529 -18.73 3.79 16.17
N TRP A 530 -17.69 3.12 15.67
CA TRP A 530 -17.35 1.73 16.02
C TRP A 530 -16.09 1.63 16.89
N GLY A 531 -15.77 2.70 17.62
CA GLY A 531 -14.59 2.75 18.49
C GLY A 531 -14.81 2.11 19.86
N THR A 532 -13.71 1.87 20.58
CA THR A 532 -13.73 1.25 21.92
C THR A 532 -14.66 1.96 22.89
N ARG A 533 -14.60 3.30 22.98
CA ARG A 533 -15.41 4.10 23.92
C ARG A 533 -16.91 4.03 23.59
N THR A 534 -17.27 4.13 22.32
CA THR A 534 -18.68 4.09 21.89
C THR A 534 -19.30 2.72 22.15
N LEU A 535 -18.59 1.63 21.78
CA LEU A 535 -19.07 0.28 22.00
C LEU A 535 -19.04 -0.10 23.49
N GLU A 536 -18.10 0.41 24.29
CA GLU A 536 -18.12 0.22 25.74
C GLU A 536 -19.40 0.77 26.36
N THR A 537 -19.74 2.04 26.08
CA THR A 537 -20.97 2.66 26.61
C THR A 537 -22.22 1.94 26.10
N TYR A 538 -22.25 1.59 24.81
CA TYR A 538 -23.39 0.86 24.23
C TYR A 538 -23.61 -0.49 24.91
N LEU A 539 -22.57 -1.33 24.99
CA LEU A 539 -22.68 -2.67 25.57
C LEU A 539 -22.95 -2.64 27.07
N LYS A 540 -22.41 -1.68 27.83
CA LYS A 540 -22.77 -1.49 29.25
C LYS A 540 -24.24 -1.11 29.44
N THR A 541 -24.83 -0.41 28.47
CA THR A 541 -26.25 -0.05 28.49
C THR A 541 -27.14 -1.27 28.19
N GLN A 542 -26.74 -2.12 27.25
CA GLN A 542 -27.50 -3.33 26.88
C GLN A 542 -27.33 -4.47 27.90
N PHE A 543 -26.15 -4.61 28.51
CA PHE A 543 -25.79 -5.72 29.40
C PHE A 543 -25.16 -5.19 30.71
N PRO A 544 -25.93 -4.49 31.56
CA PRO A 544 -25.43 -3.90 32.80
C PRO A 544 -24.89 -4.93 33.81
N GLU A 545 -25.33 -6.18 33.70
CA GLU A 545 -24.89 -7.32 34.53
C GLU A 545 -23.53 -7.92 34.13
N ARG A 546 -23.02 -7.58 32.93
CA ARG A 546 -21.77 -8.14 32.39
C ARG A 546 -20.57 -7.27 32.74
N SER A 547 -19.45 -7.91 33.08
CA SER A 547 -18.18 -7.22 33.29
C SER A 547 -17.51 -6.89 31.95
N ILE A 548 -17.27 -5.60 31.69
CA ILE A 548 -16.67 -5.11 30.44
C ILE A 548 -15.34 -4.39 30.73
N LEU A 549 -14.27 -4.80 30.04
CA LEU A 549 -12.96 -4.14 30.10
C LEU A 549 -12.61 -3.47 28.78
N ARG A 550 -12.30 -2.18 28.82
CA ARG A 550 -11.74 -1.43 27.68
C ARG A 550 -10.21 -1.35 27.76
N ILE A 551 -9.55 -1.72 26.67
CA ILE A 551 -8.09 -1.68 26.53
C ILE A 551 -7.71 -0.83 25.32
N ASP A 552 -7.23 0.38 25.57
CA ASP A 552 -6.72 1.28 24.55
C ASP A 552 -5.63 2.20 25.13
N SER A 553 -5.06 3.10 24.31
CA SER A 553 -3.88 3.88 24.74
C SER A 553 -4.20 4.81 25.90
N GLU A 554 -5.47 5.23 26.05
CA GLU A 554 -5.91 6.05 27.17
C GLU A 554 -6.12 5.21 28.42
N SER A 555 -6.78 4.05 28.29
CA SER A 555 -7.07 3.19 29.45
C SER A 555 -5.82 2.53 30.04
N LEU A 556 -4.79 2.28 29.22
CA LEU A 556 -3.49 1.77 29.65
C LEU A 556 -2.61 2.82 30.34
N ALA A 557 -2.88 4.11 30.10
CA ALA A 557 -2.11 5.23 30.61
C ALA A 557 -2.79 5.94 31.80
N ASP A 558 -4.00 5.52 32.17
CA ASP A 558 -4.83 6.13 33.21
C ASP A 558 -4.74 5.35 34.53
N PRO A 559 -4.07 5.86 35.58
CA PRO A 559 -3.91 5.17 36.87
C PRO A 559 -5.21 4.74 37.56
N SER A 560 -6.34 5.38 37.23
CA SER A 560 -7.64 5.07 37.81
C SER A 560 -8.37 3.93 37.11
N HIS A 561 -7.90 3.52 35.93
CA HIS A 561 -8.57 2.52 35.10
C HIS A 561 -8.06 1.09 35.43
N PRO A 562 -8.94 0.05 35.46
CA PRO A 562 -8.51 -1.32 35.76
C PRO A 562 -7.45 -1.91 34.81
N ALA A 563 -7.38 -1.40 33.58
CA ALA A 563 -6.37 -1.79 32.58
C ALA A 563 -4.98 -1.16 32.82
N TYR A 564 -4.85 -0.22 33.75
CA TYR A 564 -3.60 0.48 34.01
C TYR A 564 -2.48 -0.47 34.41
N GLY A 565 -1.34 -0.39 33.72
CA GLY A 565 -0.19 -1.24 34.01
C GLY A 565 -0.43 -2.74 33.82
N ALA A 566 -1.58 -3.15 33.30
CA ALA A 566 -2.00 -4.55 33.25
C ALA A 566 -1.24 -5.41 32.22
N ILE A 567 -0.38 -4.81 31.40
CA ILE A 567 0.36 -5.49 30.32
C ILE A 567 1.15 -6.71 30.84
N SER A 568 1.75 -6.60 32.02
CA SER A 568 2.52 -7.69 32.63
C SER A 568 1.67 -8.80 33.23
N ASN A 569 0.36 -8.57 33.45
CA ASN A 569 -0.55 -9.48 34.13
C ASN A 569 -1.87 -9.70 33.37
N PHE A 570 -1.85 -9.55 32.04
CA PHE A 570 -3.08 -9.55 31.26
C PHE A 570 -3.88 -10.85 31.37
N ASN A 571 -3.22 -12.02 31.37
CA ASN A 571 -3.94 -13.29 31.46
C ASN A 571 -4.85 -13.33 32.71
N ASN A 572 -4.31 -12.99 33.88
CA ASN A 572 -5.07 -12.97 35.12
C ASN A 572 -6.15 -11.87 35.14
N LEU A 573 -5.86 -10.68 34.60
CA LEU A 573 -6.84 -9.59 34.57
C LEU A 573 -8.04 -9.93 33.67
N LEU A 574 -7.75 -10.44 32.46
CA LEU A 574 -8.76 -10.67 31.42
C LEU A 574 -9.75 -11.77 31.81
N GLU A 575 -9.35 -12.75 32.63
CA GLU A 575 -10.23 -13.80 33.19
C GLU A 575 -11.35 -13.23 34.07
N LEU A 576 -11.19 -12.02 34.62
CA LEU A 576 -12.20 -11.36 35.46
C LEU A 576 -13.33 -10.69 34.66
N TYR A 577 -13.19 -10.60 33.33
CA TYR A 577 -14.11 -9.88 32.47
C TYR A 577 -14.77 -10.78 31.42
N ASP A 578 -16.09 -10.62 31.25
CA ASP A 578 -16.85 -11.35 30.24
C ASP A 578 -16.63 -10.79 28.83
N ILE A 579 -16.51 -9.46 28.71
CA ILE A 579 -16.37 -8.76 27.44
C ILE A 579 -15.11 -7.91 27.48
N VAL A 580 -14.27 -8.02 26.46
CA VAL A 580 -13.06 -7.20 26.33
C VAL A 580 -13.06 -6.45 25.01
N LEU A 581 -12.91 -5.13 25.06
CA LEU A 581 -12.81 -4.25 23.89
C LEU A 581 -11.39 -3.73 23.77
N ALA A 582 -10.70 -4.09 22.70
CA ALA A 582 -9.29 -3.78 22.49
C ALA A 582 -9.07 -2.92 21.25
N SER A 583 -8.31 -1.84 21.41
CA SER A 583 -7.84 -1.00 20.30
C SER A 583 -6.49 -1.49 19.75
N PRO A 584 -5.94 -0.80 18.71
CA PRO A 584 -4.60 -1.07 18.17
C PRO A 584 -3.46 -1.04 19.22
N SER A 585 -3.72 -0.50 20.42
CA SER A 585 -2.71 -0.32 21.47
C SER A 585 -2.10 -1.61 22.00
N ILE A 586 -2.78 -2.76 21.89
CA ILE A 586 -2.26 -4.08 22.28
C ILE A 586 -1.90 -4.98 21.09
N GLU A 587 -1.78 -4.40 19.90
CA GLU A 587 -1.43 -5.14 18.68
C GLU A 587 -0.07 -5.81 18.71
N THR A 588 0.86 -5.34 19.54
CA THR A 588 2.23 -5.88 19.65
C THR A 588 2.61 -6.10 21.10
N GLY A 589 3.46 -7.08 21.37
CA GLY A 589 4.04 -7.32 22.71
C GLY A 589 3.16 -7.99 23.77
N VAL A 590 2.00 -8.55 23.41
CA VAL A 590 1.11 -9.26 24.35
C VAL A 590 0.72 -10.63 23.79
N SER A 591 0.91 -11.71 24.56
CA SER A 591 0.38 -13.04 24.25
C SER A 591 -0.73 -13.37 25.25
N ILE A 592 -1.95 -13.65 24.77
CA ILE A 592 -3.08 -14.04 25.63
C ILE A 592 -3.27 -15.55 25.50
N GLU A 593 -2.95 -16.26 26.58
CA GLU A 593 -2.88 -17.74 26.64
C GLU A 593 -3.93 -18.34 27.60
N ILE A 594 -4.98 -17.58 27.86
CA ILE A 594 -6.14 -18.02 28.63
C ILE A 594 -6.86 -19.14 27.87
N LYS A 595 -7.33 -20.15 28.59
CA LYS A 595 -8.08 -21.30 28.04
C LYS A 595 -9.49 -21.34 28.63
N ASN A 596 -10.46 -21.78 27.83
CA ASN A 596 -11.85 -22.01 28.23
C ASN A 596 -12.54 -20.77 28.85
N HIS A 597 -12.13 -19.56 28.48
CA HIS A 597 -12.74 -18.31 28.97
C HIS A 597 -13.41 -17.54 27.85
N PHE A 598 -12.64 -17.11 26.85
CA PHE A 598 -13.19 -16.43 25.69
C PHE A 598 -13.85 -17.44 24.74
N THR A 599 -15.06 -17.11 24.30
CA THR A 599 -15.87 -17.97 23.43
C THR A 599 -15.70 -17.64 21.94
N SER A 600 -15.26 -16.41 21.63
CA SER A 600 -15.08 -15.93 20.26
C SER A 600 -14.18 -14.69 20.20
N VAL A 601 -13.59 -14.44 19.02
CA VAL A 601 -12.91 -13.18 18.70
C VAL A 601 -13.73 -12.43 17.66
N TRP A 602 -13.95 -11.13 17.86
CA TRP A 602 -14.69 -10.27 16.95
C TRP A 602 -13.80 -9.13 16.46
N GLY A 603 -13.95 -8.69 15.21
CA GLY A 603 -13.07 -7.68 14.61
C GLY A 603 -13.79 -6.67 13.73
N ILE A 604 -13.62 -5.38 14.01
CA ILE A 604 -14.09 -4.28 13.14
C ILE A 604 -12.87 -3.50 12.63
N PHE A 605 -12.52 -3.73 11.36
CA PHE A 605 -11.35 -3.15 10.73
C PHE A 605 -11.74 -2.12 9.67
N GLN A 606 -11.70 -0.85 10.06
CA GLN A 606 -12.18 0.26 9.22
C GLN A 606 -11.15 0.73 8.17
N GLY A 607 -9.96 0.15 8.09
CA GLY A 607 -8.94 0.61 7.14
C GLY A 607 -8.02 1.71 7.67
N ILE A 608 -7.82 1.75 8.99
CA ILE A 608 -6.88 2.66 9.67
C ILE A 608 -5.52 1.98 9.86
N GLN A 609 -5.53 0.73 10.32
CA GLN A 609 -4.34 -0.10 10.57
C GLN A 609 -3.89 -0.81 9.29
N ALA A 610 -2.59 -1.13 9.19
CA ALA A 610 -2.07 -2.01 8.13
C ALA A 610 -2.62 -3.45 8.26
N GLU A 611 -2.54 -4.21 7.18
CA GLU A 611 -3.02 -5.59 7.11
C GLU A 611 -2.30 -6.51 8.11
N ASN A 612 -1.00 -6.30 8.32
CA ASN A 612 -0.21 -7.07 9.28
C ASN A 612 -0.69 -6.86 10.72
N SER A 613 -1.06 -5.62 11.04
CA SER A 613 -1.49 -5.23 12.38
C SER A 613 -2.89 -5.82 12.68
N VAL A 614 -3.77 -5.86 11.68
CA VAL A 614 -5.05 -6.60 11.76
C VAL A 614 -4.85 -8.08 12.06
N ARG A 615 -3.99 -8.76 11.29
CA ARG A 615 -3.70 -10.19 11.54
C ARG A 615 -3.02 -10.42 12.89
N GLN A 616 -2.22 -9.46 13.37
CA GLN A 616 -1.63 -9.54 14.69
C GLN A 616 -2.68 -9.42 15.80
N ALA A 617 -3.63 -8.49 15.67
CA ALA A 617 -4.74 -8.34 16.61
C ALA A 617 -5.59 -9.62 16.71
N LEU A 618 -5.97 -10.21 15.58
CA LEU A 618 -6.74 -11.47 15.53
C LEU A 618 -5.98 -12.67 16.11
N GLY A 619 -4.65 -12.64 16.03
CA GLY A 619 -3.76 -13.68 16.56
C GLY A 619 -3.34 -13.50 18.01
N ARG A 620 -3.87 -12.50 18.74
CA ARG A 620 -3.52 -12.27 20.16
C ARG A 620 -4.10 -13.33 21.09
N ILE A 621 -5.36 -13.71 20.87
CA ILE A 621 -5.95 -14.89 21.51
C ILE A 621 -5.35 -16.13 20.85
N ARG A 622 -4.57 -16.89 21.62
CA ARG A 622 -3.92 -18.12 21.14
C ARG A 622 -4.84 -19.32 21.10
N GLU A 623 -5.92 -19.28 21.87
CA GLU A 623 -6.94 -20.32 21.86
C GLU A 623 -7.64 -20.41 20.50
N HIS A 624 -7.96 -21.63 20.11
CA HIS A 624 -8.63 -21.93 18.86
C HIS A 624 -10.15 -21.77 19.01
N ILE A 625 -10.61 -20.53 18.87
CA ILE A 625 -12.02 -20.15 18.95
C ILE A 625 -12.47 -19.45 17.66
N PRO A 626 -13.78 -19.46 17.32
CA PRO A 626 -14.28 -18.84 16.09
C PRO A 626 -13.99 -17.34 16.07
N ARG A 627 -13.64 -16.83 14.88
CA ARG A 627 -13.32 -15.42 14.65
C ARG A 627 -14.32 -14.80 13.67
N PHE A 628 -14.95 -13.70 14.05
CA PHE A 628 -15.95 -12.99 13.24
C PHE A 628 -15.42 -11.60 12.88
N ILE A 629 -15.28 -11.31 11.60
CA ILE A 629 -14.62 -10.07 11.17
C ILE A 629 -15.42 -9.32 10.11
N TRP A 630 -15.41 -7.99 10.24
CA TRP A 630 -15.79 -7.07 9.19
C TRP A 630 -14.59 -6.18 8.85
N MET A 631 -14.34 -6.02 7.55
CA MET A 631 -13.24 -5.20 7.04
C MET A 631 -13.78 -4.24 5.97
N ALA A 632 -13.34 -2.99 5.98
CA ALA A 632 -13.62 -2.06 4.90
C ALA A 632 -13.01 -2.57 3.57
N ASN A 633 -13.65 -2.30 2.43
CA ASN A 633 -13.09 -2.68 1.12
C ASN A 633 -11.78 -1.95 0.81
N ARG A 634 -11.62 -0.73 1.33
CA ARG A 634 -10.45 0.13 1.14
C ARG A 634 -10.07 0.81 2.45
N GLY A 635 -8.78 1.07 2.59
CA GLY A 635 -8.19 1.85 3.66
C GLY A 635 -8.45 3.35 3.52
N PHE A 636 -8.49 4.04 4.65
CA PHE A 636 -8.55 5.49 4.71
C PHE A 636 -7.16 6.12 4.59
N ASN A 637 -6.15 5.50 5.20
CA ASN A 637 -4.81 6.06 5.30
C ASN A 637 -3.98 5.82 4.02
N GLN A 638 -3.16 6.80 3.67
CA GLN A 638 -2.21 6.73 2.55
C GLN A 638 -0.89 7.40 2.96
N VAL A 639 0.21 6.93 2.39
CA VAL A 639 1.54 7.52 2.57
C VAL A 639 1.90 8.32 1.33
N GLY A 640 2.37 9.55 1.54
CA GLY A 640 2.71 10.49 0.46
C GLY A 640 1.47 10.79 -0.38
N ASN A 641 1.58 10.67 -1.70
CA ASN A 641 0.48 10.87 -2.63
C ASN A 641 -0.40 9.62 -2.86
N GLY A 642 -0.22 8.56 -2.06
CA GLY A 642 -0.97 7.30 -2.19
C GLY A 642 -0.59 6.46 -3.42
N SER A 643 0.55 6.74 -4.06
CA SER A 643 1.05 5.96 -5.20
C SER A 643 1.41 4.52 -4.79
N THR A 644 1.10 3.56 -5.65
CA THR A 644 1.62 2.17 -5.59
C THR A 644 2.88 1.97 -6.43
N SER A 645 3.31 3.01 -7.15
CA SER A 645 4.54 3.02 -7.94
C SER A 645 5.65 3.76 -7.22
N MET A 646 6.78 3.07 -7.04
CA MET A 646 7.95 3.62 -6.36
C MET A 646 8.56 4.79 -7.15
N SER A 647 8.64 4.67 -8.48
CA SER A 647 9.17 5.74 -9.34
C SER A 647 8.30 6.98 -9.30
N SER A 648 6.97 6.82 -9.34
CA SER A 648 6.02 7.93 -9.21
C SER A 648 6.11 8.61 -7.84
N LEU A 649 6.18 7.82 -6.75
CA LEU A 649 6.29 8.35 -5.39
C LEU A 649 7.58 9.17 -5.18
N LEU A 650 8.72 8.61 -5.59
CA LEU A 650 10.03 9.27 -5.44
C LEU A 650 10.19 10.50 -6.35
N SER A 651 9.78 10.39 -7.62
CA SER A 651 9.90 11.51 -8.58
C SER A 651 9.04 12.70 -8.17
N SER A 652 7.77 12.47 -7.80
CA SER A 652 6.86 13.52 -7.33
C SER A 652 7.32 14.14 -6.01
N GLY A 653 7.81 13.32 -5.06
CA GLY A 653 8.40 13.81 -3.82
C GLY A 653 9.62 14.70 -4.06
N LYS A 654 10.54 14.29 -4.95
CA LYS A 654 11.73 15.07 -5.33
C LYS A 654 11.35 16.39 -6.01
N GLN A 655 10.33 16.38 -6.88
CA GLN A 655 9.82 17.59 -7.51
C GLN A 655 9.23 18.56 -6.47
N LEU A 656 8.48 18.05 -5.50
CA LEU A 656 7.95 18.87 -4.40
C LEU A 656 9.07 19.46 -3.54
N THR A 657 10.10 18.68 -3.20
CA THR A 657 11.25 19.19 -2.45
C THR A 657 11.96 20.33 -3.19
N ARG A 658 12.19 20.17 -4.50
CA ARG A 658 12.77 21.23 -5.34
C ARG A 658 11.89 22.49 -5.40
N LEU A 659 10.57 22.31 -5.46
CA LEU A 659 9.63 23.44 -5.45
C LEU A 659 9.69 24.20 -4.12
N ASN A 660 9.65 23.50 -3.00
CA ASN A 660 9.74 24.11 -1.67
C ASN A 660 11.08 24.85 -1.48
N ILE A 661 12.20 24.25 -1.92
CA ILE A 661 13.51 24.90 -1.90
C ILE A 661 13.49 26.21 -2.71
N ARG A 662 12.94 26.18 -3.93
CA ARG A 662 12.85 27.40 -4.77
C ARG A 662 12.01 28.49 -4.10
N LEU A 663 10.96 28.13 -3.37
CA LEU A 663 10.13 29.09 -2.63
C LEU A 663 10.91 29.71 -1.46
N LEU A 664 11.78 28.94 -0.79
CA LEU A 664 12.64 29.44 0.28
C LEU A 664 13.77 30.34 -0.23
N GLN A 665 14.31 30.10 -1.43
CA GLN A 665 15.35 30.95 -2.03
C GLN A 665 14.91 32.41 -2.21
N GLN A 666 13.60 32.68 -2.18
CA GLN A 666 13.04 34.03 -2.27
C GLN A 666 13.20 34.84 -0.97
N SER A 667 13.73 34.25 0.11
CA SER A 667 13.66 34.81 1.46
C SER A 667 15.00 35.20 2.08
N ASP A 668 16.03 35.53 1.28
CA ASP A 668 17.40 35.74 1.79
C ASP A 668 17.86 34.61 2.74
N PHE A 669 17.43 33.38 2.48
CA PHE A 669 17.80 32.22 3.27
C PHE A 669 19.17 31.73 2.79
N GLU A 670 20.23 32.31 3.34
CA GLU A 670 21.63 32.04 2.97
C GLU A 670 22.06 30.58 3.24
N GLU A 671 21.45 29.91 4.21
CA GLU A 671 21.74 28.51 4.60
C GLU A 671 21.34 27.47 3.51
N LEU A 672 20.69 27.88 2.42
CA LEU A 672 20.27 26.97 1.34
C LEU A 672 21.42 26.41 0.50
N ASP A 673 22.54 27.14 0.41
CA ASP A 673 23.72 26.70 -0.35
C ASP A 673 24.38 25.45 0.29
N ASP A 674 24.15 25.22 1.58
CA ASP A 674 24.63 24.06 2.35
C ASP A 674 23.62 22.89 2.41
N LEU A 675 22.46 22.99 1.75
CA LEU A 675 21.39 21.99 1.86
C LEU A 675 21.67 20.75 1.00
N GLU A 676 22.01 19.63 1.65
CA GLU A 676 22.25 18.36 0.97
C GLU A 676 20.95 17.56 0.71
N MET A 677 20.48 17.54 -0.55
CA MET A 677 19.29 16.78 -0.96
C MET A 677 19.50 15.25 -1.10
N GLY A 678 20.69 14.75 -0.76
CA GLY A 678 21.13 13.37 -0.97
C GLY A 678 21.17 12.50 0.30
N PHE A 679 20.60 12.96 1.42
CA PHE A 679 20.70 12.26 2.70
C PHE A 679 20.24 10.80 2.63
N GLN A 680 21.16 9.88 2.91
CA GLN A 680 20.94 8.42 3.00
C GLN A 680 19.92 7.88 1.99
N ALA A 681 20.32 7.82 0.71
CA ALA A 681 19.47 7.31 -0.37
C ALA A 681 18.90 5.92 -0.06
N GLU A 682 19.64 5.06 0.64
CA GLU A 682 19.20 3.76 1.11
C GLU A 682 17.98 3.83 2.04
N SER A 683 17.91 4.81 2.94
CA SER A 683 16.78 5.04 3.85
C SER A 683 15.55 5.53 3.10
N LEU A 684 15.74 6.44 2.14
CA LEU A 684 14.64 6.94 1.30
C LEU A 684 14.06 5.84 0.39
N ILE A 685 14.92 4.97 -0.15
CA ILE A 685 14.49 3.82 -0.96
C ILE A 685 13.72 2.81 -0.08
N CYS A 686 14.22 2.50 1.12
CA CYS A 686 13.53 1.63 2.07
C CYS A 686 12.14 2.19 2.41
N TRP A 687 12.05 3.47 2.78
CA TRP A 687 10.79 4.17 3.03
C TRP A 687 9.84 4.06 1.84
N ALA A 688 10.33 4.30 0.61
CA ALA A 688 9.50 4.26 -0.58
C ALA A 688 8.96 2.86 -0.87
N LYS A 689 9.78 1.80 -0.75
CA LYS A 689 9.34 0.40 -0.90
C LYS A 689 8.23 0.06 0.12
N MET A 690 8.42 0.41 1.39
CA MET A 690 7.42 0.18 2.45
C MET A 690 6.14 1.00 2.24
N ALA A 691 6.27 2.25 1.79
CA ALA A 691 5.15 3.15 1.53
C ALA A 691 4.26 2.65 0.38
N VAL A 692 4.84 2.23 -0.75
CA VAL A 692 4.04 1.72 -1.88
C VAL A 692 3.40 0.38 -1.56
N ARG A 693 4.08 -0.48 -0.79
CA ARG A 693 3.51 -1.70 -0.21
C ARG A 693 2.28 -1.40 0.65
N PHE A 694 2.40 -0.45 1.58
CA PHE A 694 1.30 -0.02 2.44
C PHE A 694 0.13 0.56 1.62
N ASN A 695 0.41 1.44 0.66
CA ASN A 695 -0.60 2.03 -0.22
C ASN A 695 -1.34 0.96 -1.05
N ALA A 696 -0.62 -0.05 -1.54
CA ALA A 696 -1.22 -1.17 -2.27
C ALA A 696 -2.16 -2.00 -1.38
N GLY A 697 -1.73 -2.29 -0.15
CA GLY A 697 -2.59 -2.92 0.87
C GLY A 697 -3.83 -2.10 1.16
N MET A 698 -3.70 -0.77 1.36
CA MET A 698 -4.85 0.11 1.62
C MET A 698 -5.81 0.19 0.43
N ALA A 699 -5.31 0.17 -0.81
CA ALA A 699 -6.16 0.21 -2.00
C ALA A 699 -7.05 -1.04 -2.14
N ARG A 700 -6.61 -2.18 -1.61
CA ARG A 700 -7.30 -3.49 -1.65
C ARG A 700 -7.44 -4.11 -0.25
N TYR A 701 -7.78 -3.29 0.73
CA TYR A 701 -7.65 -3.60 2.16
C TYR A 701 -8.22 -4.96 2.59
N ARG A 702 -9.52 -5.19 2.33
CA ARG A 702 -10.20 -6.46 2.65
C ARG A 702 -9.50 -7.66 2.01
N GLU A 703 -9.22 -7.56 0.72
CA GLU A 703 -8.63 -8.65 -0.06
C GLU A 703 -7.21 -8.99 0.40
N THR A 704 -6.38 -7.99 0.67
CA THR A 704 -5.01 -8.20 1.15
C THR A 704 -5.00 -8.91 2.51
N ILE A 705 -5.91 -8.53 3.43
CA ILE A 705 -6.02 -9.19 4.74
C ILE A 705 -6.47 -10.65 4.56
N LEU A 706 -7.53 -10.89 3.78
CA LEU A 706 -8.06 -12.25 3.54
C LEU A 706 -6.99 -13.15 2.90
N THR A 707 -6.29 -12.66 1.89
CA THR A 707 -5.20 -13.40 1.23
C THR A 707 -4.11 -13.79 2.23
N ALA A 708 -3.75 -12.88 3.12
CA ALA A 708 -2.73 -13.14 4.13
C ALA A 708 -3.21 -14.10 5.25
N LEU A 709 -4.49 -14.03 5.65
CA LEU A 709 -5.08 -15.00 6.58
C LEU A 709 -5.11 -16.42 5.99
N ILE A 710 -5.49 -16.55 4.70
CA ILE A 710 -5.42 -17.83 3.97
C ILE A 710 -3.98 -18.33 3.91
N ALA A 711 -3.01 -17.43 3.65
CA ALA A 711 -1.60 -17.80 3.62
C ALA A 711 -1.08 -18.31 4.97
N GLU A 712 -1.60 -17.77 6.09
CA GLU A 712 -1.36 -18.22 7.47
C GLU A 712 -2.05 -19.57 7.80
N GLY A 713 -2.88 -20.11 6.90
CA GLY A 713 -3.56 -21.40 7.07
C GLY A 713 -4.97 -21.30 7.66
N HIS A 714 -5.61 -20.13 7.62
CA HIS A 714 -6.98 -19.96 8.08
C HIS A 714 -8.02 -20.27 7.00
N ASP A 715 -9.14 -20.86 7.42
CA ASP A 715 -10.31 -21.08 6.57
C ASP A 715 -11.25 -19.86 6.63
N ILE A 716 -11.59 -19.31 5.47
CA ILE A 716 -12.49 -18.16 5.35
C ILE A 716 -13.89 -18.64 4.96
N ILE A 717 -14.88 -18.25 5.76
CA ILE A 717 -16.31 -18.46 5.50
C ILE A 717 -16.94 -17.09 5.24
N GLU A 718 -17.51 -16.90 4.06
CA GLU A 718 -18.18 -15.64 3.73
C GLU A 718 -19.59 -15.59 4.31
N ILE A 719 -19.89 -14.53 5.07
CA ILE A 719 -21.23 -14.22 5.54
C ILE A 719 -21.84 -13.18 4.58
N PRO A 720 -22.82 -13.57 3.75
CA PRO A 720 -23.44 -12.67 2.81
C PRO A 720 -24.24 -11.60 3.54
N GLN A 721 -24.38 -10.44 2.90
CA GLN A 721 -25.22 -9.38 3.43
C GLN A 721 -26.68 -9.87 3.53
N ALA A 722 -27.31 -9.69 4.69
CA ALA A 722 -28.73 -9.96 4.84
C ALA A 722 -29.52 -9.19 3.76
N LYS A 723 -30.29 -9.92 2.93
CA LYS A 723 -31.11 -9.31 1.87
C LYS A 723 -32.06 -8.28 2.50
N LYS A 724 -31.86 -6.99 2.22
CA LYS A 724 -32.90 -5.99 2.50
C LYS A 724 -34.10 -6.37 1.64
N ILE A 725 -35.22 -6.72 2.26
CA ILE A 725 -36.49 -6.88 1.54
C ILE A 725 -36.71 -5.56 0.76
N PRO A 726 -36.88 -5.60 -0.57
CA PRO A 726 -37.11 -4.38 -1.33
C PRO A 726 -38.37 -3.69 -0.79
N LYS A 727 -38.28 -2.40 -0.42
CA LYS A 727 -39.46 -1.58 -0.05
C LYS A 727 -40.48 -1.40 -1.19
N ASN A 728 -40.29 -2.05 -2.34
CA ASN A 728 -41.06 -1.85 -3.57
C ASN A 728 -41.74 -3.13 -4.09
N SER A 729 -42.20 -4.03 -3.23
CA SER A 729 -43.07 -5.15 -3.62
C SER A 729 -44.35 -5.23 -2.78
N ILE A 730 -45.04 -4.10 -2.61
CA ILE A 730 -46.50 -4.07 -2.37
C ILE A 730 -47.07 -2.93 -3.23
N LYS A 731 -47.36 -3.23 -4.50
CA LYS A 731 -48.35 -2.49 -5.28
C LYS A 731 -49.66 -3.26 -5.21
N SER A 732 -50.40 -3.11 -4.13
CA SER A 732 -51.85 -3.32 -4.11
C SER A 732 -52.44 -2.76 -2.81
N THR A 733 -53.35 -1.80 -3.01
CA THR A 733 -54.57 -1.53 -2.24
C THR A 733 -54.53 -1.43 -0.72
N GLN A 734 -55.00 -0.26 -0.28
CA GLN A 734 -55.55 0.09 1.03
C GLN A 734 -54.58 0.46 2.15
N LYS A 735 -54.83 1.67 2.65
CA LYS A 735 -54.31 2.25 3.89
C LYS A 735 -54.57 1.30 5.05
N PHE A 736 -53.54 0.57 5.47
CA PHE A 736 -53.41 0.15 6.87
C PHE A 736 -52.15 0.83 7.41
N LYS A 737 -52.35 1.74 8.36
CA LYS A 737 -51.31 2.14 9.31
C LYS A 737 -51.14 0.97 10.28
N PRO A 738 -50.00 0.28 10.33
CA PRO A 738 -49.66 -0.47 11.53
C PRO A 738 -49.08 0.54 12.52
N GLU A 739 -49.84 0.84 13.58
CA GLU A 739 -49.29 1.40 14.80
C GLU A 739 -48.31 0.40 15.43
N CYS A 740 -47.28 0.94 16.08
CA CYS A 740 -46.33 0.28 16.99
C CYS A 740 -45.30 -0.71 16.42
N SER A 741 -44.13 -0.17 16.05
CA SER A 741 -42.84 -0.59 16.62
C SER A 741 -41.73 0.42 16.28
N GLU A 742 -41.73 1.59 16.90
CA GLU A 742 -40.63 2.58 16.82
C GLU A 742 -39.42 2.14 17.66
N ARG A 743 -38.86 0.96 17.40
CA ARG A 743 -37.54 0.63 17.96
C ARG A 743 -36.48 1.28 17.07
N PRO A 744 -35.63 2.19 17.59
CA PRO A 744 -34.55 2.78 16.82
C PRO A 744 -33.64 1.67 16.28
N SER A 745 -33.13 1.86 15.07
CA SER A 745 -32.17 0.94 14.49
C SER A 745 -30.87 0.94 15.30
N LEU A 746 -30.12 -0.18 15.28
CA LEU A 746 -28.81 -0.27 15.93
C LEU A 746 -27.90 0.93 15.60
N ASN A 747 -27.89 1.37 14.35
CA ASN A 747 -27.09 2.52 13.94
C ASN A 747 -27.51 3.82 14.60
N GLU A 748 -28.81 4.06 14.74
CA GLU A 748 -29.32 5.25 15.43
C GLU A 748 -28.95 5.22 16.92
N LEU A 749 -29.03 4.05 17.57
CA LEU A 749 -28.61 3.87 18.96
C LEU A 749 -27.11 4.12 19.15
N ILE A 750 -26.26 3.54 18.31
CA ILE A 750 -24.80 3.72 18.37
C ILE A 750 -24.41 5.18 18.12
N LEU A 751 -25.07 5.86 17.17
CA LEU A 751 -24.85 7.28 16.92
C LEU A 751 -25.27 8.14 18.10
N ALA A 752 -26.41 7.86 18.73
CA ALA A 752 -26.86 8.57 19.93
C ALA A 752 -25.88 8.40 21.10
N VAL A 753 -25.39 7.19 21.34
CA VAL A 753 -24.37 6.92 22.37
C VAL A 753 -23.07 7.68 22.09
N LYS A 754 -22.62 7.68 20.83
CA LYS A 754 -21.43 8.42 20.41
C LYS A 754 -21.59 9.91 20.67
N ASP A 755 -22.72 10.50 20.27
CA ASP A 755 -22.99 11.94 20.44
C ASP A 755 -23.10 12.31 21.93
N GLN A 756 -23.74 11.47 22.76
CA GLN A 756 -23.81 11.66 24.21
C GLN A 756 -22.42 11.61 24.86
N ASN A 757 -21.61 10.59 24.53
CA ASN A 757 -20.24 10.48 25.02
C ASN A 757 -19.39 11.71 24.64
N TYR A 758 -19.56 12.19 23.41
CA TYR A 758 -18.86 13.37 22.91
C TYR A 758 -19.24 14.63 23.71
N GLN A 759 -20.54 14.88 23.89
CA GLN A 759 -21.04 16.03 24.66
C GLN A 759 -20.54 16.01 26.11
N ALA A 760 -20.56 14.84 26.76
CA ALA A 760 -20.08 14.69 28.13
C ALA A 760 -18.58 15.01 28.26
N GLU A 761 -17.75 14.52 27.32
CA GLU A 761 -16.31 14.82 27.33
C GLU A 761 -16.04 16.30 27.02
N SER A 762 -16.73 16.91 26.05
CA SER A 762 -16.58 18.34 25.75
C SER A 762 -16.89 19.19 26.98
N LEU A 763 -17.97 18.89 27.71
CA LEU A 763 -18.30 19.58 28.96
C LEU A 763 -17.23 19.37 30.04
N ALA A 764 -16.65 18.19 30.13
CA ALA A 764 -15.57 17.90 31.08
C ALA A 764 -14.27 18.66 30.74
N VAL A 765 -13.92 18.79 29.46
CA VAL A 765 -12.79 19.61 28.99
C VAL A 765 -13.02 21.08 29.32
N ILE A 766 -14.23 21.62 29.09
CA ILE A 766 -14.55 23.02 29.39
C ILE A 766 -14.41 23.31 30.89
N LYS A 767 -14.87 22.38 31.74
CA LYS A 767 -14.82 22.49 33.21
C LYS A 767 -13.42 22.21 33.80
N ALA A 768 -12.48 21.69 33.02
CA ALA A 768 -11.13 21.38 33.50
C ALA A 768 -10.38 22.64 34.00
N PRO A 769 -9.48 22.51 34.97
CA PRO A 769 -8.71 23.63 35.48
C PRO A 769 -7.80 24.22 34.40
N ASP A 770 -7.55 25.53 34.50
CA ASP A 770 -6.60 26.22 33.63
C ASP A 770 -5.17 25.97 34.10
N LEU A 771 -4.28 25.66 33.16
CA LEU A 771 -2.86 25.41 33.43
C LEU A 771 -2.05 26.70 33.21
N SER A 772 -1.03 26.92 34.03
CA SER A 772 0.07 27.82 33.69
C SER A 772 1.01 27.16 32.67
N ASP A 773 1.84 27.96 31.99
CA ASP A 773 2.84 27.45 31.04
C ASP A 773 3.76 26.41 31.70
N SER A 774 4.24 26.68 32.91
CA SER A 774 5.08 25.76 33.67
C SER A 774 4.39 24.44 34.00
N GLN A 775 3.11 24.48 34.39
CA GLN A 775 2.31 23.29 34.66
C GLN A 775 2.06 22.49 33.37
N TYR A 776 1.74 23.18 32.27
CA TYR A 776 1.54 22.56 30.97
C TYR A 776 2.80 21.82 30.50
N TYR A 777 3.97 22.46 30.52
CA TYR A 777 5.22 21.84 30.10
C TYR A 777 5.63 20.68 31.01
N TYR A 778 5.40 20.81 32.32
CA TYR A 778 5.63 19.72 33.28
C TYR A 778 4.74 18.50 32.96
N LEU A 779 3.44 18.71 32.77
CA LEU A 779 2.50 17.64 32.44
C LEU A 779 2.77 17.03 31.06
N GLN A 780 3.15 17.84 30.06
CA GLN A 780 3.54 17.34 28.74
C GLN A 780 4.68 16.31 28.84
N LYS A 781 5.71 16.60 29.65
CA LYS A 781 6.87 15.71 29.89
C LYS A 781 6.51 14.44 30.67
N GLN A 782 5.43 14.42 31.44
CA GLN A 782 5.02 13.21 32.18
C GLN A 782 4.49 12.12 31.23
N LEU A 783 4.92 10.88 31.45
CA LEU A 783 4.46 9.73 30.65
C LEU A 783 3.05 9.25 31.03
N ILE A 784 2.66 9.42 32.29
CA ILE A 784 1.39 8.96 32.85
C ILE A 784 0.53 10.17 33.18
N LYS A 785 -0.74 10.16 32.77
CA LYS A 785 -1.66 11.29 32.93
C LYS A 785 -3.07 10.81 33.29
N THR A 786 -3.68 11.40 34.31
CA THR A 786 -5.09 11.15 34.65
C THR A 786 -6.04 11.78 33.61
N PRO A 787 -7.32 11.37 33.53
CA PRO A 787 -8.31 12.01 32.65
C PRO A 787 -8.41 13.52 32.86
N GLU A 788 -8.38 13.98 34.11
CA GLU A 788 -8.46 15.41 34.48
C GLU A 788 -7.25 16.18 33.94
N GLN A 789 -6.04 15.62 34.07
CA GLN A 789 -4.83 16.20 33.53
C GLN A 789 -4.88 16.27 32.00
N ARG A 790 -5.35 15.20 31.33
CA ARG A 790 -5.52 15.19 29.86
C ARG A 790 -6.52 16.24 29.39
N ARG A 791 -7.63 16.40 30.10
CA ARG A 791 -8.64 17.43 29.83
C ARG A 791 -8.07 18.84 30.01
N ALA A 792 -7.28 19.07 31.07
CA ALA A 792 -6.62 20.34 31.32
C ALA A 792 -5.59 20.70 30.23
N ILE A 793 -4.79 19.72 29.78
CA ILE A 793 -3.86 19.87 28.65
C ILE A 793 -4.64 20.20 27.37
N ARG A 794 -5.70 19.43 27.07
CA ARG A 794 -6.54 19.66 25.88
C ARG A 794 -7.16 21.06 25.89
N LYS A 795 -7.65 21.53 27.05
CA LYS A 795 -8.17 22.88 27.22
C LYS A 795 -7.09 23.94 26.96
N TYR A 796 -5.88 23.74 27.51
CA TYR A 796 -4.74 24.63 27.28
C TYR A 796 -4.33 24.66 25.80
N ASP A 797 -4.22 23.50 25.13
CA ASP A 797 -3.89 23.40 23.70
C ASP A 797 -4.89 24.18 22.84
N LEU A 798 -6.20 24.06 23.12
CA LEU A 798 -7.23 24.78 22.39
C LEU A 798 -7.15 26.29 22.64
N LYS A 799 -6.87 26.73 23.89
CA LYS A 799 -6.64 28.14 24.19
C LYS A 799 -5.43 28.68 23.44
N LEU A 800 -4.34 27.93 23.41
CA LEU A 800 -3.10 28.32 22.72
C LEU A 800 -3.30 28.42 21.20
N ARG A 801 -4.00 27.45 20.60
CA ARG A 801 -4.28 27.44 19.15
C ARG A 801 -5.19 28.59 18.73
N TYR A 802 -6.26 28.86 19.48
CA TYR A 802 -7.34 29.74 19.02
C TYR A 802 -7.39 31.11 19.70
N GLY A 803 -6.75 31.29 20.86
CA GLY A 803 -6.74 32.55 21.59
C GLY A 803 -8.10 32.98 22.15
N VAL A 804 -9.09 32.08 22.18
CA VAL A 804 -10.47 32.34 22.63
C VAL A 804 -10.89 31.37 23.74
N ALA A 805 -12.00 31.67 24.40
CA ALA A 805 -12.59 30.77 25.39
C ALA A 805 -12.97 29.42 24.75
N VAL A 806 -12.63 28.32 25.43
CA VAL A 806 -12.92 26.97 24.95
C VAL A 806 -14.41 26.68 25.14
N THR A 807 -15.11 26.40 24.04
CA THR A 807 -16.53 26.02 23.99
C THR A 807 -16.69 24.65 23.34
N SER A 808 -17.88 24.05 23.45
CA SER A 808 -18.18 22.78 22.76
C SER A 808 -18.03 22.89 21.24
N ASP A 809 -18.37 24.06 20.67
CA ASP A 809 -18.24 24.30 19.23
C ASP A 809 -16.78 24.32 18.79
N ILE A 810 -15.88 24.97 19.55
CA ILE A 810 -14.43 24.99 19.26
C ILE A 810 -13.84 23.58 19.33
N ILE A 811 -14.24 22.77 20.32
CA ILE A 811 -13.78 21.39 20.46
C ILE A 811 -14.23 20.56 19.24
N ASN A 812 -15.50 20.68 18.85
CA ASN A 812 -16.06 19.99 17.69
C ASN A 812 -15.36 20.40 16.38
N GLN A 813 -15.15 21.70 16.19
CA GLN A 813 -14.45 22.20 15.01
C GLN A 813 -12.99 21.72 14.96
N ASP A 814 -12.23 21.78 16.07
CA ASP A 814 -10.83 21.30 16.10
C ASP A 814 -10.75 19.80 15.77
N ASP A 815 -11.64 18.98 16.34
CA ASP A 815 -11.68 17.53 16.08
C ASP A 815 -12.05 17.20 14.62
N GLN A 816 -12.72 18.12 13.92
CA GLN A 816 -13.03 18.04 12.48
C GLN A 816 -11.92 18.64 11.58
N GLY A 817 -10.79 19.06 12.14
CA GLY A 817 -9.64 19.57 11.39
C GLY A 817 -9.69 21.07 11.08
N TRP A 818 -10.51 21.84 11.81
CA TRP A 818 -10.65 23.29 11.59
C TRP A 818 -9.34 24.06 11.76
N TYR A 819 -8.45 23.63 12.66
CA TYR A 819 -7.14 24.28 12.84
C TYR A 819 -6.32 24.31 11.54
N GLU A 820 -6.26 23.21 10.79
CA GLU A 820 -5.56 23.16 9.50
C GLU A 820 -6.24 24.06 8.46
N GLN A 821 -7.58 24.06 8.43
CA GLN A 821 -8.35 24.93 7.53
C GLN A 821 -8.08 26.41 7.79
N LEU A 822 -8.05 26.82 9.07
CA LEU A 822 -7.73 28.18 9.47
C LEU A 822 -6.30 28.55 9.12
N ARG A 823 -5.32 27.65 9.32
CA ARG A 823 -3.92 27.89 8.96
C ARG A 823 -3.75 28.14 7.47
N ILE A 824 -4.34 27.29 6.63
CA ILE A 824 -4.30 27.49 5.17
C ILE A 824 -4.99 28.81 4.81
N HIS A 825 -6.16 29.09 5.38
CA HIS A 825 -6.89 30.34 5.11
C HIS A 825 -6.12 31.58 5.55
N TYR A 826 -5.47 31.54 6.72
CA TYR A 826 -4.63 32.60 7.27
C TYR A 826 -3.49 32.95 6.31
N PHE A 827 -2.68 31.96 5.94
CA PHE A 827 -1.54 32.17 5.04
C PHE A 827 -1.95 32.44 3.59
N LEU A 828 -3.19 32.10 3.19
CA LEU A 828 -3.76 32.50 1.89
C LEU A 828 -4.25 33.96 1.88
N THR A 829 -4.46 34.57 3.05
CA THR A 829 -5.07 35.90 3.20
C THR A 829 -4.20 36.84 4.04
N VAL A 830 -4.62 37.17 5.26
CA VAL A 830 -4.01 38.21 6.10
C VAL A 830 -2.60 37.84 6.59
N GLY A 831 -2.32 36.54 6.75
CA GLY A 831 -1.02 36.01 7.19
C GLY A 831 -0.02 35.78 6.06
N ARG A 832 -0.41 36.02 4.80
CA ARG A 832 0.43 35.76 3.62
C ARG A 832 1.83 36.37 3.67
N PRO A 833 2.05 37.60 4.20
CA PRO A 833 3.39 38.18 4.34
C PRO A 833 4.33 37.38 5.25
N TYR A 834 3.79 36.64 6.22
CA TYR A 834 4.56 35.88 7.22
C TYR A 834 4.88 34.44 6.80
N LEU A 835 4.22 33.94 5.74
CA LEU A 835 4.34 32.56 5.26
C LEU A 835 5.79 32.15 4.98
N ILE A 836 6.53 33.00 4.26
CA ILE A 836 7.89 32.72 3.84
C ILE A 836 8.82 32.60 5.06
N GLY A 837 8.72 33.54 6.01
CA GLY A 837 9.50 33.50 7.25
C GLY A 837 9.19 32.27 8.10
N ARG A 838 7.91 31.88 8.17
CA ARG A 838 7.48 30.64 8.84
C ARG A 838 8.09 29.40 8.21
N ASP A 839 8.03 29.29 6.87
CA ASP A 839 8.56 28.14 6.13
C ASP A 839 10.09 28.05 6.29
N ALA A 840 10.80 29.19 6.25
CA ALA A 840 12.22 29.30 6.52
C ALA A 840 12.60 28.84 7.94
N LEU A 841 11.83 29.25 8.97
CA LEU A 841 12.06 28.81 10.34
C LEU A 841 11.87 27.29 10.51
N MET A 842 10.88 26.71 9.84
CA MET A 842 10.67 25.25 9.85
C MET A 842 11.82 24.51 9.15
N ALA A 843 12.29 25.04 8.02
CA ALA A 843 13.43 24.48 7.30
C ALA A 843 14.70 24.51 8.15
N ARG A 844 15.03 25.67 8.74
CA ARG A 844 16.18 25.84 9.64
C ARG A 844 16.14 24.86 10.80
N ARG A 845 14.99 24.74 11.48
CA ARG A 845 14.84 23.80 12.60
C ARG A 845 15.17 22.36 12.21
N LEU A 846 14.66 21.90 11.06
CA LEU A 846 14.95 20.55 10.56
C LEU A 846 16.43 20.38 10.17
N MET A 847 17.04 21.41 9.59
CA MET A 847 18.45 21.42 9.22
C MET A 847 19.38 21.40 10.44
N GLU A 848 19.11 22.24 11.45
CA GLU A 848 19.84 22.28 12.72
C GLU A 848 19.77 20.92 13.42
N GLN A 849 18.55 20.35 13.54
CA GLN A 849 18.34 19.03 14.13
C GLN A 849 18.99 17.90 13.32
N GLY A 850 19.12 18.08 12.01
CA GLY A 850 19.72 17.13 11.09
C GLY A 850 21.21 17.32 10.82
N GLN A 851 21.84 18.36 11.40
CA GLN A 851 23.21 18.79 11.11
C GLN A 851 23.41 18.98 9.58
N GLY A 852 22.66 19.92 8.99
CA GLY A 852 22.70 20.29 7.57
C GLY A 852 21.98 19.33 6.62
N ASN A 853 21.52 18.18 7.10
CA ASN A 853 20.82 17.18 6.29
C ASN A 853 19.30 17.22 6.54
N ILE A 854 18.51 16.93 5.51
CA ILE A 854 17.05 16.81 5.61
C ILE A 854 16.55 15.46 5.13
N PHE A 855 15.50 14.94 5.77
CA PHE A 855 14.74 13.81 5.24
C PHE A 855 13.57 14.37 4.41
N ALA A 856 13.63 14.20 3.08
CA ALA A 856 12.71 14.87 2.15
C ALA A 856 11.20 14.72 2.46
N PRO A 857 10.69 13.55 2.89
CA PRO A 857 9.29 13.44 3.30
C PRO A 857 8.90 14.35 4.47
N ASP A 858 9.76 14.49 5.47
CA ASP A 858 9.48 15.32 6.65
C ASP A 858 9.59 16.81 6.30
N PHE A 859 10.60 17.17 5.51
CA PHE A 859 10.74 18.52 4.96
C PHE A 859 9.50 18.91 4.17
N ASN A 860 9.07 18.11 3.19
CA ASN A 860 7.91 18.43 2.37
C ASN A 860 6.61 18.59 3.17
N ARG A 861 6.37 17.74 4.18
CA ARG A 861 5.19 17.86 5.07
C ARG A 861 5.23 19.11 5.95
N SER A 862 6.42 19.62 6.25
CA SER A 862 6.58 20.78 7.11
C SER A 862 6.23 22.10 6.43
N GLN A 863 6.27 22.20 5.10
CA GLN A 863 6.17 23.45 4.34
C GLN A 863 4.73 23.75 3.88
N LEU A 864 4.36 25.03 3.82
CA LEU A 864 3.03 25.48 3.34
C LEU A 864 3.08 26.25 2.02
N GLY A 865 4.25 26.76 1.62
CA GLY A 865 4.43 27.61 0.45
C GLY A 865 3.85 27.02 -0.84
N ALA A 866 4.13 25.74 -1.12
CA ALA A 866 3.60 25.08 -2.32
C ALA A 866 2.06 24.92 -2.29
N ILE A 867 1.48 24.66 -1.11
CA ILE A 867 0.03 24.55 -0.93
C ILE A 867 -0.64 25.89 -1.24
N ILE A 868 -0.15 26.96 -0.62
CA ILE A 868 -0.69 28.31 -0.80
C ILE A 868 -0.51 28.78 -2.25
N GLY A 869 0.68 28.56 -2.83
CA GLY A 869 0.96 28.92 -4.22
C GLY A 869 0.01 28.26 -5.23
N ILE A 870 -0.38 27.00 -5.03
CA ILE A 870 -1.39 26.35 -5.88
C ILE A 870 -2.76 27.02 -5.72
N MET A 871 -3.18 27.33 -4.49
CA MET A 871 -4.48 27.97 -4.26
C MET A 871 -4.53 29.38 -4.86
N GLU A 872 -3.41 30.11 -4.83
CA GLU A 872 -3.27 31.41 -5.51
C GLU A 872 -3.36 31.26 -7.03
N LEU A 873 -2.63 30.30 -7.61
CA LEU A 873 -2.63 30.05 -9.04
C LEU A 873 -4.01 29.65 -9.59
N LEU A 874 -4.78 28.90 -8.80
CA LEU A 874 -6.16 28.51 -9.15
C LEU A 874 -7.18 29.62 -8.83
N GLY A 875 -6.73 30.84 -8.51
CA GLY A 875 -7.60 32.00 -8.35
C GLY A 875 -8.48 31.99 -7.10
N ILE A 876 -8.20 31.14 -6.11
CA ILE A 876 -9.02 31.04 -4.89
C ILE A 876 -9.05 32.38 -4.14
N THR A 877 -7.92 33.08 -4.07
CA THR A 877 -7.83 34.42 -3.43
C THR A 877 -8.74 35.45 -4.10
N ALA A 878 -8.84 35.45 -5.43
CA ALA A 878 -9.72 36.34 -6.18
C ALA A 878 -11.20 36.02 -5.97
N LEU A 879 -11.54 34.73 -5.82
CA LEU A 879 -12.90 34.29 -5.50
C LEU A 879 -13.32 34.71 -4.09
N LEU A 880 -12.42 34.58 -3.09
CA LEU A 880 -12.71 34.99 -1.71
C LEU A 880 -13.00 36.50 -1.59
N LYS A 881 -12.40 37.35 -2.43
CA LYS A 881 -12.66 38.79 -2.47
C LYS A 881 -14.05 39.15 -3.05
N ASN A 882 -14.70 38.21 -3.76
CA ASN A 882 -15.97 38.44 -4.46
C ASN A 882 -17.04 37.39 -4.08
N PRO A 883 -17.45 37.27 -2.80
CA PRO A 883 -18.31 36.19 -2.33
C PRO A 883 -19.72 36.19 -2.94
N LYS A 884 -20.19 37.35 -3.43
CA LYS A 884 -21.51 37.50 -4.09
C LYS A 884 -21.51 37.08 -5.56
N ARG A 885 -20.35 36.75 -6.13
CA ARG A 885 -20.23 36.34 -7.52
C ARG A 885 -21.01 35.04 -7.76
N ASP A 886 -21.78 35.03 -8.84
CA ASP A 886 -22.42 33.82 -9.33
C ASP A 886 -21.41 33.00 -10.15
N LEU A 887 -21.35 31.69 -9.87
CA LEU A 887 -20.38 30.76 -10.42
C LEU A 887 -21.08 29.63 -11.18
N LYS A 888 -20.71 29.43 -12.44
CA LYS A 888 -21.26 28.38 -13.30
C LYS A 888 -20.15 27.52 -13.86
N ASN A 889 -20.44 26.24 -14.10
CA ASN A 889 -19.50 25.38 -14.80
C ASN A 889 -19.13 25.93 -16.19
N THR A 890 -19.94 26.80 -16.81
CA THR A 890 -19.68 27.41 -18.12
C THR A 890 -18.83 28.68 -18.06
N ASP A 891 -18.49 29.19 -16.87
CA ASP A 891 -17.67 30.39 -16.74
C ASP A 891 -16.25 30.12 -17.25
N VAL A 892 -15.74 31.03 -18.09
CA VAL A 892 -14.46 30.86 -18.81
C VAL A 892 -13.29 30.67 -17.86
N ASP A 893 -13.22 31.48 -16.79
CA ASP A 893 -12.14 31.39 -15.80
C ASP A 893 -12.19 30.08 -14.99
N LEU A 894 -13.39 29.59 -14.67
CA LEU A 894 -13.54 28.28 -13.99
C LEU A 894 -13.17 27.12 -14.92
N GLN A 895 -13.45 27.22 -16.21
CA GLN A 895 -12.97 26.26 -17.21
C GLN A 895 -11.44 26.26 -17.29
N THR A 896 -10.81 27.44 -17.33
CA THR A 896 -9.35 27.55 -17.30
C THR A 896 -8.75 26.95 -16.02
N ILE A 897 -9.35 27.21 -14.86
CA ILE A 897 -8.94 26.59 -13.58
C ILE A 897 -9.05 25.07 -13.66
N ALA A 898 -10.13 24.54 -14.24
CA ALA A 898 -10.34 23.12 -14.39
C ALA A 898 -9.31 22.49 -15.33
N GLU A 899 -8.99 23.14 -16.46
CA GLU A 899 -7.96 22.69 -17.40
C GLU A 899 -6.58 22.60 -16.73
N ILE A 900 -6.18 23.65 -16.00
CA ILE A 900 -4.91 23.67 -15.25
C ILE A 900 -4.91 22.55 -14.21
N ALA A 901 -5.98 22.44 -13.41
CA ALA A 901 -6.04 21.46 -12.33
C ALA A 901 -6.09 20.01 -12.82
N LEU A 902 -6.76 19.74 -13.95
CA LEU A 902 -6.82 18.40 -14.54
C LEU A 902 -5.51 18.02 -15.22
N LYS A 903 -4.83 18.97 -15.86
CA LYS A 903 -3.50 18.79 -16.45
C LYS A 903 -2.48 18.38 -15.37
N ASP A 904 -2.46 19.09 -14.23
CA ASP A 904 -1.48 18.90 -13.15
C ASP A 904 -2.02 18.13 -11.94
N ARG A 905 -3.06 17.29 -12.14
CA ARG A 905 -3.76 16.57 -11.06
C ARG A 905 -2.85 15.73 -10.14
N ASN A 906 -1.77 15.16 -10.68
CA ASN A 906 -0.82 14.36 -9.90
C ASN A 906 0.03 15.24 -8.97
N ALA A 907 0.42 16.43 -9.45
CA ALA A 907 1.14 17.41 -8.64
C ALA A 907 0.23 17.98 -7.55
N ILE A 908 -1.03 18.31 -7.89
CA ILE A 908 -2.05 18.73 -6.90
C ILE A 908 -2.24 17.66 -5.83
N LYS A 909 -2.38 16.38 -6.21
CA LYS A 909 -2.50 15.30 -5.23
C LYS A 909 -1.27 15.21 -4.33
N THR A 910 -0.07 15.42 -4.88
CA THR A 910 1.19 15.37 -4.13
C THR A 910 1.36 16.54 -3.17
N ILE A 911 0.92 17.74 -3.55
CA ILE A 911 1.16 18.98 -2.78
C ILE A 911 0.09 19.19 -1.70
N ILE A 912 -1.19 19.11 -2.06
CA ILE A 912 -2.31 19.46 -1.16
C ILE A 912 -3.18 18.24 -0.77
N GLY A 913 -2.88 17.06 -1.32
CA GLY A 913 -3.61 15.83 -1.02
C GLY A 913 -4.96 15.70 -1.76
N ILE A 914 -5.25 16.55 -2.73
CA ILE A 914 -6.53 16.53 -3.47
C ILE A 914 -6.43 15.65 -4.72
N GLY A 915 -7.12 14.50 -4.74
CA GLY A 915 -7.12 13.60 -5.90
C GLY A 915 -8.23 13.89 -6.92
N LEU A 916 -7.92 14.48 -8.07
CA LEU A 916 -8.92 14.88 -9.09
C LEU A 916 -9.18 13.79 -10.14
N ALA A 917 -10.46 13.48 -10.38
CA ALA A 917 -10.88 12.60 -11.48
C ALA A 917 -10.85 13.36 -12.82
N LYS A 918 -10.54 12.68 -13.94
CA LYS A 918 -10.53 13.30 -15.28
C LYS A 918 -11.87 13.95 -15.66
N SER A 919 -12.97 13.44 -15.10
CA SER A 919 -14.34 13.93 -15.30
C SER A 919 -14.80 14.99 -14.29
N SER A 920 -13.91 15.49 -13.43
CA SER A 920 -14.29 16.48 -12.42
C SER A 920 -14.73 17.78 -13.07
N SER A 921 -15.94 18.25 -12.77
CA SER A 921 -16.42 19.55 -13.26
C SER A 921 -15.69 20.73 -12.61
N PRO A 922 -15.65 21.91 -13.23
CA PRO A 922 -15.06 23.12 -12.62
C PRO A 922 -15.53 23.38 -11.19
N ILE A 923 -16.83 23.31 -10.93
CA ILE A 923 -17.41 23.50 -9.59
C ILE A 923 -16.98 22.39 -8.61
N THR A 924 -16.84 21.14 -9.08
CA THR A 924 -16.33 20.04 -8.24
C THR A 924 -14.89 20.26 -7.83
N ILE A 925 -14.05 20.71 -8.76
CA ILE A 925 -12.64 21.04 -8.50
C ILE A 925 -12.59 22.18 -7.48
N LEU A 926 -13.29 23.29 -7.75
CA LEU A 926 -13.33 24.45 -6.88
C LEU A 926 -13.79 24.09 -5.45
N ARG A 927 -14.87 23.30 -5.31
CA ARG A 927 -15.36 22.86 -4.00
C ARG A 927 -14.28 22.18 -3.18
N ARG A 928 -13.48 21.29 -3.76
CA ARG A 928 -12.43 20.56 -3.04
C ARG A 928 -11.32 21.47 -2.51
N PHE A 929 -11.01 22.56 -3.21
CA PHE A 929 -10.05 23.57 -2.73
C PHE A 929 -10.67 24.46 -1.66
N LEU A 930 -11.95 24.81 -1.79
CA LEU A 930 -12.68 25.57 -0.77
C LEU A 930 -12.86 24.78 0.54
N ASP A 931 -13.08 23.47 0.46
CA ASP A 931 -13.18 22.58 1.64
C ASP A 931 -11.89 22.63 2.48
N LYS A 932 -10.71 22.83 1.84
CA LYS A 932 -9.41 22.96 2.54
C LYS A 932 -9.29 24.22 3.39
N ILE A 933 -10.16 25.21 3.18
CA ILE A 933 -10.25 26.43 3.99
C ILE A 933 -11.61 26.54 4.69
N GLY A 934 -12.42 25.48 4.70
CA GLY A 934 -13.74 25.45 5.35
C GLY A 934 -14.82 26.30 4.66
N TYR A 935 -14.62 26.66 3.39
CA TYR A 935 -15.63 27.36 2.58
C TYR A 935 -16.51 26.37 1.80
N GLY A 936 -17.78 26.73 1.60
CA GLY A 936 -18.72 25.92 0.85
C GLY A 936 -19.16 26.54 -0.47
N LEU A 937 -19.88 25.77 -1.28
CA LEU A 937 -20.62 26.26 -2.44
C LEU A 937 -22.07 25.80 -2.36
N THR A 938 -23.02 26.73 -2.47
CA THR A 938 -24.46 26.43 -2.52
C THR A 938 -25.03 26.75 -3.89
N CYS A 939 -25.98 25.93 -4.35
CA CYS A 939 -26.71 26.19 -5.60
C CYS A 939 -27.81 27.21 -5.32
N VAL A 940 -27.71 28.40 -5.89
CA VAL A 940 -28.65 29.51 -5.62
C VAL A 940 -29.81 29.55 -6.62
N ARG A 941 -29.59 29.10 -7.87
CA ARG A 941 -30.64 29.04 -8.90
C ARG A 941 -30.26 28.14 -10.07
N TYR A 942 -31.24 27.89 -10.92
CA TYR A 942 -31.06 27.31 -12.24
C TYR A 942 -31.21 28.39 -13.30
N GLN A 943 -30.30 28.43 -14.26
CA GLN A 943 -30.36 29.33 -15.41
C GLN A 943 -30.45 28.49 -16.69
N THR A 944 -31.32 28.88 -17.61
CA THR A 944 -31.41 28.26 -18.93
C THR A 944 -30.42 28.96 -19.86
N GLU A 945 -29.45 28.23 -20.38
CA GLU A 945 -28.51 28.70 -21.40
C GLU A 945 -28.72 27.83 -22.66
N GLY A 946 -29.40 28.38 -23.67
CA GLY A 946 -29.86 27.64 -24.84
C GLY A 946 -30.87 26.54 -24.48
N LYS A 947 -30.61 25.28 -24.88
CA LYS A 947 -31.45 24.10 -24.54
C LYS A 947 -31.06 23.41 -23.22
N LYS A 948 -30.04 23.89 -22.51
CA LYS A 948 -29.50 23.23 -21.29
C LYS A 948 -29.80 24.06 -20.04
N ARG A 949 -30.18 23.37 -18.95
CA ARG A 949 -30.29 23.96 -17.61
C ARG A 949 -28.94 23.89 -16.90
N VAL A 950 -28.40 25.04 -16.54
CA VAL A 950 -27.13 25.19 -15.82
C VAL A 950 -27.41 25.56 -14.37
N ARG A 951 -26.69 24.94 -13.44
CA ARG A 951 -26.72 25.28 -12.00
C ARG A 951 -25.82 26.47 -11.75
N VAL A 952 -26.34 27.46 -11.04
CA VAL A 952 -25.60 28.65 -10.60
C VAL A 952 -25.28 28.50 -9.12
N TYR A 953 -24.01 28.59 -8.77
CA TYR A 953 -23.51 28.46 -7.42
C TYR A 953 -23.04 29.81 -6.87
N ARG A 954 -23.00 29.92 -5.55
CA ARG A 954 -22.37 31.04 -4.85
C ARG A 954 -21.52 30.53 -3.70
N LEU A 955 -20.46 31.27 -3.38
CA LEU A 955 -19.63 31.02 -2.23
C LEU A 955 -20.46 31.12 -0.95
N VAL A 956 -20.31 30.11 -0.08
CA VAL A 956 -20.87 30.12 1.26
C VAL A 956 -19.76 30.48 2.21
N ASN A 957 -19.83 31.68 2.77
CA ASN A 957 -18.93 32.10 3.82
C ASN A 957 -19.24 31.27 5.08
N PRO A 958 -18.25 30.60 5.67
CA PRO A 958 -18.40 29.92 6.94
C PRO A 958 -18.88 30.89 8.01
N GLN A 959 -19.93 30.51 8.73
CA GLN A 959 -20.50 31.26 9.84
C GLN A 959 -19.84 30.76 11.14
N ASP A 960 -18.55 31.03 11.28
CA ASP A 960 -17.75 30.63 12.45
C ASP A 960 -16.91 31.82 12.98
N ASN A 961 -16.20 31.62 14.09
CA ASN A 961 -15.43 32.69 14.75
C ASN A 961 -14.04 32.92 14.12
N ARG A 962 -13.83 32.51 12.86
CA ARG A 962 -12.49 32.55 12.25
C ARG A 962 -11.89 33.94 12.17
N GLU A 963 -12.68 34.97 11.85
CA GLU A 963 -12.13 36.31 11.64
C GLU A 963 -11.45 36.84 12.90
N GLN A 964 -12.08 36.59 14.07
CA GLN A 964 -11.49 36.90 15.37
C GLN A 964 -10.17 36.16 15.59
N ILE A 965 -10.12 34.87 15.25
CA ILE A 965 -8.92 34.03 15.41
C ILE A 965 -7.80 34.49 14.48
N LEU A 966 -8.11 34.79 13.22
CA LEU A 966 -7.13 35.25 12.24
C LEU A 966 -6.54 36.62 12.64
N GLN A 967 -7.35 37.53 13.20
CA GLN A 967 -6.85 38.81 13.72
C GLN A 967 -5.97 38.62 14.96
N HIS A 968 -6.33 37.67 15.84
CA HIS A 968 -5.48 37.30 16.96
C HIS A 968 -4.12 36.75 16.49
N TRP A 969 -4.12 35.83 15.54
CA TRP A 969 -2.89 35.29 14.94
C TRP A 969 -2.05 36.37 14.25
N LEU A 970 -2.68 37.29 13.53
CA LEU A 970 -1.98 38.42 12.90
C LEU A 970 -1.29 39.31 13.93
N LYS A 971 -1.94 39.59 15.07
CA LYS A 971 -1.34 40.35 16.17
C LYS A 971 -0.14 39.62 16.77
N LEU A 972 -0.24 38.30 16.96
CA LEU A 972 0.86 37.47 17.46
C LEU A 972 2.05 37.46 16.49
N GLU A 973 1.79 37.30 15.19
CA GLU A 973 2.81 37.33 14.14
C GLU A 973 3.49 38.71 14.02
N GLY A 974 2.76 39.80 14.27
CA GLY A 974 3.35 41.13 14.40
C GLY A 974 4.31 41.28 15.58
N GLN A 975 4.14 40.49 16.64
CA GLN A 975 5.03 40.48 17.81
C GLN A 975 6.16 39.44 17.69
N TYR A 976 5.87 38.31 17.05
CA TYR A 976 6.75 37.16 16.90
C TYR A 976 6.66 36.59 15.47
N PRO A 977 7.30 37.25 14.48
CA PRO A 977 7.18 36.87 13.08
C PRO A 977 7.65 35.42 12.80
N GLY A 978 6.83 34.70 12.05
CA GLY A 978 6.99 33.30 11.63
C GLY A 978 6.76 32.26 12.73
N LYS A 979 6.34 32.65 13.94
CA LYS A 979 6.27 31.76 15.10
C LYS A 979 4.88 31.25 15.45
N LEU A 980 3.84 31.50 14.64
CA LEU A 980 2.49 31.00 14.91
C LEU A 980 2.44 29.47 15.15
N ASP A 981 3.28 28.71 14.45
CA ASP A 981 3.37 27.25 14.57
C ASP A 981 4.45 26.77 15.54
N ILE A 982 5.22 27.69 16.13
CA ILE A 982 6.34 27.38 17.02
C ILE A 982 5.90 27.70 18.45
N ILE A 983 5.33 26.70 19.12
CA ILE A 983 5.15 26.75 20.57
C ILE A 983 6.53 26.66 21.19
N VAL A 984 7.13 27.80 21.50
CA VAL A 984 8.44 27.86 22.14
C VAL A 984 8.25 27.75 23.65
N ALA A 985 8.75 26.64 24.22
CA ALA A 985 9.36 26.69 25.54
C ALA A 985 10.73 27.37 25.36
N GLU A 986 10.96 28.44 26.13
CA GLU A 986 12.20 29.25 26.21
C GLU A 986 12.36 30.40 25.21
N ASN A 987 12.25 31.64 25.72
CA ASN A 987 12.69 32.87 25.07
C ASN A 987 14.03 32.70 24.31
N PRO A 988 14.06 32.74 22.97
CA PRO A 988 15.29 32.95 22.24
C PRO A 988 15.45 34.44 21.91
N PRO A 989 16.67 34.91 21.60
CA PRO A 989 16.93 36.31 21.28
C PRO A 989 16.08 36.75 20.08
N THR A 990 15.64 38.02 20.12
CA THR A 990 15.02 38.73 18.99
C THR A 990 15.94 38.67 17.76
N PRO A 991 15.56 38.03 16.65
CA PRO A 991 16.26 38.22 15.39
C PRO A 991 15.94 39.61 14.83
N ASP A 992 16.90 40.22 14.14
CA ASP A 992 16.76 41.52 13.48
C ASP A 992 15.56 41.54 12.50
N PRO A 993 14.90 42.71 12.32
CA PRO A 993 13.73 42.83 11.45
C PRO A 993 14.09 42.55 9.99
N PHE A 994 13.50 41.48 9.46
CA PHE A 994 13.56 41.06 8.05
C PHE A 994 13.12 42.20 7.10
N ARG A 995 13.96 42.55 6.12
CA ARG A 995 13.61 43.54 5.06
C ARG A 995 13.05 42.83 3.84
N PHE A 996 11.79 43.09 3.53
CA PHE A 996 11.04 42.49 2.41
C PHE A 996 11.21 43.27 1.10
N THR A 997 11.32 42.57 -0.04
CA THR A 997 11.13 43.16 -1.38
C THR A 997 9.99 42.45 -2.14
N PRO A 998 8.99 43.18 -2.67
CA PRO A 998 7.82 42.58 -3.31
C PRO A 998 8.07 42.34 -4.81
N ASN A 999 8.65 41.20 -5.18
CA ASN A 999 8.62 40.74 -6.58
C ASN A 999 8.04 39.33 -6.66
N TYR A 1000 6.78 39.25 -7.11
CA TYR A 1000 6.00 38.02 -7.24
C TYR A 1000 6.44 37.22 -8.49
N ILE A 1001 6.70 35.92 -8.33
CA ILE A 1001 6.94 35.01 -9.47
C ILE A 1001 5.62 34.41 -9.96
N GLN A 1002 5.47 34.39 -11.28
CA GLN A 1002 4.48 33.60 -11.99
C GLN A 1002 4.81 32.11 -11.81
N LEU A 1003 4.05 31.37 -10.99
CA LEU A 1003 4.19 29.93 -10.83
C LEU A 1003 3.87 29.22 -12.15
N SER A 1004 4.88 28.95 -12.98
CA SER A 1004 4.74 27.92 -14.01
C SER A 1004 4.78 26.57 -13.32
N LEU A 1005 3.63 25.89 -13.25
CA LEU A 1005 3.53 24.52 -12.77
C LEU A 1005 4.39 23.65 -13.70
N PHE A 1006 5.59 23.34 -13.25
CA PHE A 1006 6.43 22.28 -13.80
C PHE A 1006 6.70 22.35 -15.32
N LYS A 1007 7.49 23.33 -15.78
CA LYS A 1007 8.27 23.09 -17.01
C LYS A 1007 9.40 22.11 -16.68
N SER A 1008 9.33 20.92 -17.28
CA SER A 1008 10.43 19.96 -17.35
C SER A 1008 11.61 20.59 -18.10
N TYR A 1009 12.69 20.84 -17.38
CA TYR A 1009 14.05 20.87 -17.91
C TYR A 1009 14.87 19.83 -17.14
#